data_AF-A0A8D0D2R6-F1
#
_entry.id   AF-A0A8D0D2R6-F1
#
_cell.length_a   1.000
_cell.length_b   1.000
_cell.length_c   1.000
_cell.angle_alpha   90.00
_cell.angle_beta   90.00
_cell.angle_gamma   90.00
#
_symmetry.space_group_name_H-M   'P 1'
#
loop_
_entity.id
_entity.type
_entity.pdbx_description
1 polymer ?
#
loop_
_entity_poly.entity_id
_entity_poly.type
_entity_poly.pdbx_seq_one_letter_code
_entity_poly.pdbx_strand_id
1 'polypeptide(L)'
;RTHVQKARLFRSGTMPPSVNLCLIELSVQCFEMGNLMSCRALEASAEENAARMKRKRCEAQSEMCSPADWIRQDDWPVGIRNVGNTCWFSAVIQSLFHLPVFRRLVLNYHLSERILEKCKSHSDKRNIAFMQELRCLFALMVGSTRRFVDPSAAVELLRDAFRTSEAQQDVSEFSHKLLDWLEDAFQLAAKDNVEDKQQNPMVQLFYGTFVTERRHEGKTLCNIEQFGQYPLQVNGFNNLDECLEGAMVEKEIESLHSDHSVTSGRERWFKKLPPVLTFELSRFEFNTQLGRPEKIHKKLEFPQIIYMDRGEENYKNYGSGPTKYPLADMLQFVLEFATTKPTSVSPAEDLRPASPTPANHPLSEQRTTLTSSFSATPSRTPIYKPFTQCRHPVDCPPHPAPHSITEEELHFVKTCLQRWRTEVENDINELKASIDRLTQMLEGMYSDNSLCQAPYRLHAVLVHEGQASAGHYWAYIYDHANQRWMKYNDISITESSWEELERDSFGGMTNASAYCLMYIDDRLPQLISATDNETGQVLNGMDSLPSILRRYVHEDNRWFQQELSEWEEQFCQTAAPQGESTPSAQSLLQWPGVQFHPVVLCCAAGLGPQAEGESEASREAPEHEAKLEDEPQQQEVPARQRHTENEVSEVEIPNVGRIMVRADADGYNEEMMLTPAMQGVILAIAKARQIFDKEGPEAGLIKAFHEEYARLYELSKEETTPQEDARLQHALVYFFQNKAPNRIIERTLLEQFTDRNLSFDERAISIMREARTKLRLIKPEDMDMDEYLQWHDDYRLFRTVFVYLLTGLEHYQHGKMREALIFLAHAYETNLTLLKNGEKRGMDKSLIAVYRRKCLTALNESASRLFCSGEETNVEEGIAIMDEAVIPCLHLMSRDSALSHEDRDAMESIRSHWCCCLGQDMDDSLQVKLGEFLPRVLDGSAETVVLKDPPKVHVNQAHDLCSRLAAVMESIHSTSIVSVK
;
A
#
# COMPACT_ATOMS: atom_id res chain seq x y z
N ARG A 1 33.78 -3.82 -60.53
CA ARG A 1 34.15 -2.51 -61.14
C ARG A 1 33.64 -2.47 -62.59
N THR A 2 32.33 -2.68 -62.80
CA THR A 2 31.82 -3.24 -64.08
C THR A 2 30.40 -2.79 -64.44
N HIS A 3 29.91 -1.69 -63.85
CA HIS A 3 28.56 -1.14 -64.13
C HIS A 3 28.53 0.36 -64.48
N VAL A 4 29.68 1.04 -64.60
CA VAL A 4 29.77 2.50 -64.81
C VAL A 4 29.82 2.85 -66.31
N GLN A 5 29.01 2.18 -67.16
CA GLN A 5 29.11 2.35 -68.62
C GLN A 5 27.80 2.20 -69.40
N LYS A 6 26.67 2.72 -68.86
CA LYS A 6 25.41 2.82 -69.63
C LYS A 6 24.54 4.06 -69.34
N ALA A 7 25.14 5.13 -68.80
CA ALA A 7 24.44 6.38 -68.43
C ALA A 7 24.82 7.59 -69.33
N ARG A 8 24.80 7.41 -70.66
CA ARG A 8 24.97 8.50 -71.65
C ARG A 8 24.21 8.23 -72.96
N LEU A 9 22.88 8.31 -72.92
CA LEU A 9 22.01 8.56 -74.07
C LEU A 9 20.55 8.71 -73.61
N PHE A 10 20.04 9.94 -73.64
CA PHE A 10 18.67 10.35 -74.02
C PHE A 10 18.46 11.82 -73.64
N ARG A 11 18.37 12.72 -74.64
CA ARG A 11 18.17 14.16 -74.42
C ARG A 11 17.45 14.80 -75.60
N SER A 12 16.19 14.41 -75.85
CA SER A 12 15.35 15.00 -76.90
C SER A 12 13.85 14.68 -76.75
N GLY A 13 13.04 15.71 -76.50
CA GLY A 13 11.71 15.84 -77.12
C GLY A 13 10.47 15.25 -76.44
N THR A 14 9.52 16.17 -76.16
CA THR A 14 8.05 16.05 -76.31
C THR A 14 7.19 15.13 -75.40
N MET A 15 6.29 15.82 -74.68
CA MET A 15 5.05 15.43 -73.95
C MET A 15 4.00 14.68 -74.82
N PRO A 16 2.86 14.16 -74.28
CA PRO A 16 2.29 14.33 -72.92
C PRO A 16 1.99 13.01 -72.15
N PRO A 17 1.57 13.08 -70.86
CA PRO A 17 1.54 11.91 -69.96
C PRO A 17 0.16 11.26 -69.76
N SER A 18 0.13 9.94 -69.59
CA SER A 18 -0.75 9.22 -68.64
C SER A 18 -0.34 7.74 -68.52
N VAL A 19 -0.56 7.14 -67.35
CA VAL A 19 -0.45 5.70 -67.04
C VAL A 19 0.81 4.96 -67.55
N ASN A 20 1.97 5.19 -66.91
CA ASN A 20 2.99 4.13 -66.66
C ASN A 20 4.18 4.61 -65.79
N LEU A 21 3.92 4.96 -64.52
CA LEU A 21 4.97 5.24 -63.53
C LEU A 21 4.78 4.49 -62.19
N CYS A 22 3.87 3.51 -62.13
CA CYS A 22 3.49 2.82 -60.89
C CYS A 22 3.97 1.35 -60.82
N LEU A 23 4.73 0.88 -61.81
CA LEU A 23 5.07 -0.56 -61.99
C LEU A 23 6.57 -0.86 -62.10
N ILE A 24 7.45 0.12 -61.86
CA ILE A 24 8.91 -0.09 -61.88
C ILE A 24 9.55 0.23 -60.52
N GLU A 25 9.10 1.27 -59.79
CA GLU A 25 9.60 1.57 -58.43
C GLU A 25 9.35 0.43 -57.43
N LEU A 26 8.19 -0.24 -57.54
CA LEU A 26 7.82 -1.42 -56.73
C LEU A 26 8.76 -2.62 -56.89
N SER A 27 9.61 -2.67 -57.93
CA SER A 27 10.54 -3.79 -58.15
C SER A 27 11.89 -3.65 -57.44
N VAL A 28 12.25 -2.45 -56.99
CA VAL A 28 13.54 -2.17 -56.31
C VAL A 28 13.35 -1.99 -54.81
N GLN A 29 12.20 -1.46 -54.37
CA GLN A 29 11.89 -1.25 -52.95
C GLN A 29 11.77 -2.56 -52.13
N CYS A 30 11.43 -3.68 -52.78
CA CYS A 30 11.19 -4.97 -52.10
C CYS A 30 12.45 -5.77 -51.70
N PHE A 31 13.67 -5.27 -51.92
CA PHE A 31 14.91 -5.96 -51.50
C PHE A 31 15.68 -5.26 -50.38
N GLU A 32 15.30 -4.03 -50.01
CA GLU A 32 15.94 -3.28 -48.91
C GLU A 32 15.03 -3.11 -47.69
N MET A 33 13.69 -3.25 -47.83
CA MET A 33 12.75 -2.90 -46.76
C MET A 33 12.86 -3.74 -45.48
N GLY A 34 13.14 -5.04 -45.52
CA GLY A 34 13.19 -5.86 -44.30
C GLY A 34 14.30 -5.45 -43.31
N ASN A 35 15.49 -5.10 -43.81
CA ASN A 35 16.53 -4.51 -42.97
C ASN A 35 16.22 -3.04 -42.64
N LEU A 36 15.65 -2.28 -43.58
CA LEU A 36 15.37 -0.85 -43.40
C LEU A 36 14.20 -0.58 -42.44
N MET A 37 13.23 -1.48 -42.29
CA MET A 37 12.13 -1.37 -41.31
C MET A 37 12.66 -1.57 -39.89
N SER A 38 13.46 -2.62 -39.66
CA SER A 38 14.08 -2.84 -38.35
C SER A 38 15.11 -1.75 -38.01
N CYS A 39 15.86 -1.26 -39.00
CA CYS A 39 16.71 -0.09 -38.79
C CYS A 39 15.88 1.17 -38.52
N ARG A 40 14.81 1.46 -39.27
CA ARG A 40 13.99 2.67 -39.07
C ARG A 40 13.17 2.67 -37.79
N ALA A 41 12.72 1.52 -37.29
CA ALA A 41 12.09 1.45 -35.97
C ALA A 41 13.11 1.79 -34.87
N LEU A 42 14.34 1.29 -34.98
CA LEU A 42 15.42 1.60 -34.04
C LEU A 42 16.00 3.01 -34.23
N GLU A 43 16.04 3.54 -35.45
CA GLU A 43 16.47 4.92 -35.76
C GLU A 43 15.39 5.91 -35.29
N ALA A 44 14.10 5.65 -35.49
CA ALA A 44 13.01 6.46 -34.94
C ALA A 44 12.97 6.38 -33.41
N SER A 45 13.14 5.18 -32.82
CA SER A 45 13.27 5.04 -31.35
C SER A 45 14.54 5.73 -30.83
N ALA A 46 15.65 5.75 -31.58
CA ALA A 46 16.87 6.48 -31.21
C ALA A 46 16.70 8.00 -31.36
N GLU A 47 16.04 8.49 -32.41
CA GLU A 47 15.71 9.92 -32.58
C GLU A 47 14.69 10.40 -31.54
N GLU A 48 13.71 9.56 -31.19
CA GLU A 48 12.76 9.81 -30.11
C GLU A 48 13.44 9.77 -28.73
N ASN A 49 14.35 8.84 -28.49
CA ASN A 49 15.17 8.83 -27.26
C ASN A 49 16.12 10.04 -27.19
N ALA A 50 16.69 10.50 -28.30
CA ALA A 50 17.45 11.74 -28.37
C ALA A 50 16.56 13.00 -28.15
N ALA A 51 15.30 12.98 -28.61
CA ALA A 51 14.32 14.03 -28.33
C ALA A 51 13.84 14.00 -26.85
N ARG A 52 13.71 12.80 -26.27
CA ARG A 52 13.38 12.55 -24.85
C ARG A 52 14.52 13.03 -23.94
N MET A 53 15.78 12.83 -24.31
CA MET A 53 16.93 13.44 -23.62
C MET A 53 16.98 14.97 -23.77
N LYS A 54 16.63 15.53 -24.92
CA LYS A 54 16.48 17.00 -25.07
C LYS A 54 15.40 17.60 -24.17
N ARG A 55 14.38 16.83 -23.78
CA ARG A 55 13.40 17.23 -22.74
C ARG A 55 14.01 17.10 -21.33
N LYS A 56 14.70 15.99 -21.02
CA LYS A 56 15.41 15.80 -19.73
C LYS A 56 16.46 16.87 -19.43
N ARG A 57 17.08 17.48 -20.46
CA ARG A 57 18.04 18.60 -20.29
C ARG A 57 17.41 19.85 -19.62
N CYS A 58 16.07 19.91 -19.48
CA CYS A 58 15.36 20.92 -18.69
C CYS A 58 14.90 20.45 -17.29
N GLU A 59 14.96 19.15 -16.98
CA GLU A 59 14.60 18.60 -15.65
C GLU A 59 15.81 18.57 -14.69
N ALA A 60 17.04 18.59 -15.21
CA ALA A 60 18.29 18.50 -14.46
C ALA A 60 18.69 19.81 -13.72
N GLN A 61 17.74 20.48 -13.07
CA GLN A 61 17.96 21.64 -12.19
C GLN A 61 17.36 21.45 -10.78
N SER A 62 16.95 20.24 -10.41
CA SER A 62 16.72 19.84 -9.02
C SER A 62 17.88 18.95 -8.58
N GLU A 63 18.75 19.51 -7.74
CA GLU A 63 20.01 18.95 -7.19
C GLU A 63 21.07 18.48 -8.22
N MET A 64 22.29 19.01 -8.12
CA MET A 64 23.39 18.69 -9.05
C MET A 64 24.08 17.35 -8.71
N CYS A 65 23.38 16.23 -8.95
CA CYS A 65 24.00 14.92 -9.08
C CYS A 65 24.81 14.88 -10.41
N SER A 66 26.00 14.28 -10.39
CA SER A 66 26.81 14.14 -11.60
C SER A 66 26.31 12.95 -12.45
N PRO A 67 26.32 13.03 -13.79
CA PRO A 67 26.14 11.85 -14.63
C PRO A 67 27.17 10.74 -14.35
N ALA A 68 28.32 11.07 -13.74
CA ALA A 68 29.30 10.10 -13.26
C ALA A 68 28.76 9.21 -12.13
N ASP A 69 27.87 9.73 -11.27
CA ASP A 69 27.21 8.97 -10.19
C ASP A 69 26.24 7.90 -10.74
N TRP A 70 25.92 7.98 -12.03
CA TRP A 70 25.05 7.05 -12.76
C TRP A 70 25.83 6.06 -13.63
N ILE A 71 27.17 6.03 -13.53
CA ILE A 71 27.98 4.98 -14.16
C ILE A 71 27.67 3.64 -13.46
N ARG A 72 27.40 2.61 -14.25
CA ARG A 72 27.23 1.24 -13.78
C ARG A 72 28.56 0.70 -13.28
N GLN A 73 28.58 0.15 -12.06
CA GLN A 73 29.74 -0.63 -11.58
C GLN A 73 29.78 -1.97 -12.34
N ASP A 74 30.98 -2.42 -12.71
CA ASP A 74 31.16 -3.69 -13.44
C ASP A 74 30.48 -4.85 -12.71
N ASP A 75 29.88 -5.76 -13.49
CA ASP A 75 29.05 -6.89 -13.07
C ASP A 75 27.80 -6.58 -12.20
N TRP A 76 27.53 -5.34 -11.81
CA TRP A 76 26.29 -4.98 -11.09
C TRP A 76 25.06 -4.99 -12.02
N PRO A 77 23.86 -5.41 -11.56
CA PRO A 77 22.63 -5.33 -12.35
C PRO A 77 22.13 -3.88 -12.58
N VAL A 78 21.24 -3.71 -13.57
CA VAL A 78 20.75 -2.39 -14.02
C VAL A 78 19.36 -2.09 -13.43
N GLY A 79 19.22 -0.93 -12.79
CA GLY A 79 17.95 -0.44 -12.22
C GLY A 79 16.95 0.06 -13.28
N ILE A 80 15.71 0.33 -12.86
CA ILE A 80 14.65 0.87 -13.70
C ILE A 80 14.15 2.19 -13.08
N ARG A 81 14.11 3.28 -13.86
CA ARG A 81 13.55 4.56 -13.40
C ARG A 81 12.04 4.42 -13.22
N ASN A 82 11.51 4.78 -12.05
CA ASN A 82 10.08 4.95 -11.82
C ASN A 82 9.54 6.07 -12.72
N VAL A 83 8.43 5.83 -13.43
CA VAL A 83 7.81 6.81 -14.35
C VAL A 83 6.37 7.05 -13.92
N GLY A 84 6.21 7.84 -12.85
CA GLY A 84 4.90 8.26 -12.32
C GLY A 84 4.10 7.12 -11.68
N ASN A 85 4.50 6.70 -10.48
CA ASN A 85 3.84 5.65 -9.69
C ASN A 85 3.76 4.30 -10.41
N THR A 86 4.84 3.92 -11.10
CA THR A 86 4.95 2.68 -11.90
C THR A 86 6.01 1.71 -11.37
N CYS A 87 6.36 1.79 -10.09
CA CYS A 87 7.25 0.82 -9.41
C CYS A 87 6.74 -0.64 -9.49
N TRP A 88 5.43 -0.86 -9.64
CA TRP A 88 4.86 -2.18 -9.96
C TRP A 88 5.42 -2.77 -11.26
N PHE A 89 5.65 -1.92 -12.28
CA PHE A 89 6.29 -2.33 -13.53
C PHE A 89 7.75 -2.69 -13.28
N SER A 90 8.49 -1.88 -12.52
CA SER A 90 9.88 -2.16 -12.14
C SER A 90 10.01 -3.53 -11.45
N ALA A 91 9.19 -3.82 -10.45
CA ALA A 91 9.25 -5.07 -9.68
C ALA A 91 8.96 -6.31 -10.55
N VAL A 92 7.87 -6.29 -11.33
CA VAL A 92 7.50 -7.41 -12.23
C VAL A 92 8.53 -7.60 -13.33
N ILE A 93 8.98 -6.53 -13.98
CA ILE A 93 9.95 -6.63 -15.08
C ILE A 93 11.34 -7.09 -14.59
N GLN A 94 11.81 -6.63 -13.43
CA GLN A 94 13.06 -7.14 -12.86
C GLN A 94 12.97 -8.64 -12.54
N SER A 95 11.87 -9.10 -11.93
CA SER A 95 11.69 -10.52 -11.60
C SER A 95 11.68 -11.41 -12.86
N LEU A 96 10.98 -10.99 -13.91
CA LEU A 96 10.93 -11.73 -15.18
C LEU A 96 12.24 -11.65 -15.97
N PHE A 97 12.96 -10.51 -15.94
CA PHE A 97 14.25 -10.36 -16.61
C PHE A 97 15.35 -11.25 -16.01
N HIS A 98 15.28 -11.56 -14.72
CA HIS A 98 16.26 -12.39 -14.05
C HIS A 98 16.05 -13.91 -14.25
N LEU A 99 14.89 -14.34 -14.77
CA LEU A 99 14.69 -15.67 -15.34
C LEU A 99 15.47 -15.80 -16.67
N PRO A 100 16.57 -16.58 -16.74
CA PRO A 100 17.42 -16.64 -17.94
C PRO A 100 16.70 -17.20 -19.16
N VAL A 101 15.76 -18.13 -18.99
CA VAL A 101 14.93 -18.67 -20.09
C VAL A 101 14.02 -17.60 -20.67
N PHE A 102 13.29 -16.87 -19.81
CA PHE A 102 12.40 -15.80 -20.24
C PHE A 102 13.18 -14.69 -20.96
N ARG A 103 14.32 -14.27 -20.39
CA ARG A 103 15.22 -13.30 -21.02
C ARG A 103 15.71 -13.76 -22.40
N ARG A 104 16.09 -15.03 -22.56
CA ARG A 104 16.47 -15.61 -23.87
C ARG A 104 15.29 -15.60 -24.86
N LEU A 105 14.08 -15.97 -24.43
CA LEU A 105 12.88 -15.94 -25.27
C LEU A 105 12.56 -14.52 -25.76
N VAL A 106 12.55 -13.52 -24.87
CA VAL A 106 12.26 -12.12 -25.21
C VAL A 106 13.33 -11.53 -26.14
N LEU A 107 14.62 -11.74 -25.85
CA LEU A 107 15.71 -11.23 -26.68
C LEU A 107 15.74 -11.87 -28.07
N ASN A 108 15.42 -13.16 -28.19
CA ASN A 108 15.44 -13.87 -29.47
C ASN A 108 14.11 -13.79 -30.26
N TYR A 109 13.04 -13.23 -29.68
CA TYR A 109 11.74 -13.07 -30.36
C TYR A 109 11.88 -12.40 -31.73
N HIS A 110 11.30 -13.04 -32.75
CA HIS A 110 11.33 -12.57 -34.13
C HIS A 110 9.95 -12.77 -34.80
N LEU A 111 9.53 -11.77 -35.57
CA LEU A 111 8.27 -11.77 -36.31
C LEU A 111 8.57 -11.57 -37.80
N SER A 112 7.96 -12.36 -38.68
CA SER A 112 8.14 -12.20 -40.12
C SER A 112 7.31 -11.04 -40.68
N GLU A 113 7.83 -10.33 -41.69
CA GLU A 113 7.11 -9.23 -42.36
C GLU A 113 5.72 -9.68 -42.86
N ARG A 114 5.64 -10.94 -43.34
CA ARG A 114 4.41 -11.58 -43.82
C ARG A 114 3.32 -11.76 -42.75
N ILE A 115 3.65 -11.70 -41.47
CA ILE A 115 2.66 -11.69 -40.37
C ILE A 115 2.30 -10.26 -40.01
N LEU A 116 3.28 -9.36 -39.95
CA LEU A 116 3.07 -7.93 -39.67
C LEU A 116 2.11 -7.28 -40.69
N GLU A 117 2.22 -7.62 -41.97
CA GLU A 117 1.28 -7.19 -43.04
C GLU A 117 -0.14 -7.77 -42.89
N LYS A 118 -0.30 -8.92 -42.21
CA LYS A 118 -1.59 -9.60 -42.01
C LYS A 118 -2.31 -9.16 -40.74
N CYS A 119 -1.60 -8.59 -39.75
CA CYS A 119 -2.17 -8.08 -38.51
C CYS A 119 -3.11 -6.88 -38.78
N LYS A 120 -4.41 -7.16 -38.83
CA LYS A 120 -5.45 -6.15 -39.11
C LYS A 120 -6.03 -5.51 -37.84
N SER A 121 -5.98 -6.18 -36.70
CA SER A 121 -6.52 -5.64 -35.45
C SER A 121 -5.63 -4.53 -34.88
N HIS A 122 -6.23 -3.65 -34.07
CA HIS A 122 -5.49 -2.71 -33.22
C HIS A 122 -4.84 -3.42 -32.01
N SER A 123 -5.42 -4.53 -31.52
CA SER A 123 -4.84 -5.35 -30.44
C SER A 123 -3.47 -5.89 -30.84
N ASP A 124 -3.40 -6.62 -31.96
CA ASP A 124 -2.19 -7.33 -32.41
C ASP A 124 -1.02 -6.34 -32.57
N LYS A 125 -1.30 -5.18 -33.19
CA LYS A 125 -0.31 -4.13 -33.42
C LYS A 125 0.23 -3.55 -32.10
N ARG A 126 -0.63 -3.35 -31.10
CA ARG A 126 -0.23 -2.86 -29.78
C ARG A 126 0.60 -3.90 -29.03
N ASN A 127 0.17 -5.16 -29.02
CA ASN A 127 0.90 -6.24 -28.36
C ASN A 127 2.28 -6.47 -29.01
N ILE A 128 2.36 -6.39 -30.36
CA ILE A 128 3.64 -6.45 -31.10
C ILE A 128 4.54 -5.24 -30.78
N ALA A 129 4.00 -4.02 -30.75
CA ALA A 129 4.78 -2.81 -30.41
C ALA A 129 5.31 -2.86 -28.98
N PHE A 130 4.48 -3.27 -28.01
CA PHE A 130 4.90 -3.47 -26.63
C PHE A 130 6.00 -4.52 -26.51
N MET A 131 5.88 -5.65 -27.24
CA MET A 131 6.92 -6.68 -27.27
C MET A 131 8.24 -6.19 -27.89
N GLN A 132 8.19 -5.26 -28.85
CA GLN A 132 9.38 -4.62 -29.41
C GLN A 132 10.07 -3.69 -28.40
N GLU A 133 9.32 -2.83 -27.71
CA GLU A 133 9.90 -1.94 -26.67
C GLU A 133 10.40 -2.73 -25.45
N LEU A 134 9.70 -3.79 -25.03
CA LEU A 134 10.17 -4.70 -23.98
C LEU A 134 11.50 -5.38 -24.36
N ARG A 135 11.64 -5.78 -25.63
CA ARG A 135 12.88 -6.37 -26.16
C ARG A 135 14.04 -5.37 -26.23
N CYS A 136 13.76 -4.10 -26.54
CA CYS A 136 14.74 -3.01 -26.46
C CYS A 136 15.16 -2.74 -25.01
N LEU A 137 14.21 -2.67 -24.08
CA LEU A 137 14.46 -2.51 -22.64
C LEU A 137 15.33 -3.65 -22.10
N PHE A 138 15.03 -4.91 -22.45
CA PHE A 138 15.82 -6.08 -22.06
C PHE A 138 17.25 -6.02 -22.61
N ALA A 139 17.46 -5.51 -23.83
CA ALA A 139 18.80 -5.34 -24.37
C ALA A 139 19.62 -4.31 -23.57
N LEU A 140 19.02 -3.19 -23.19
CA LEU A 140 19.64 -2.16 -22.35
C LEU A 140 19.94 -2.68 -20.93
N MET A 141 19.02 -3.45 -20.33
CA MET A 141 19.23 -4.07 -19.01
C MET A 141 20.38 -5.09 -19.00
N VAL A 142 20.66 -5.76 -20.13
CA VAL A 142 21.86 -6.59 -20.29
C VAL A 142 23.11 -5.73 -20.40
N GLY A 143 23.17 -4.84 -21.41
CA GLY A 143 24.43 -4.27 -21.89
C GLY A 143 24.67 -2.77 -21.67
N SER A 144 23.74 -2.02 -21.05
CA SER A 144 23.95 -0.59 -20.82
C SER A 144 25.04 -0.35 -19.77
N THR A 145 25.84 0.70 -19.96
CA THR A 145 26.82 1.22 -18.99
C THR A 145 26.22 2.24 -18.02
N ARG A 146 24.92 2.55 -18.15
CA ARG A 146 24.16 3.34 -17.16
C ARG A 146 23.73 2.44 -16.00
N ARG A 147 23.76 2.97 -14.77
CA ARG A 147 23.28 2.30 -13.55
C ARG A 147 21.78 1.94 -13.61
N PHE A 148 20.99 2.72 -14.36
CA PHE A 148 19.57 2.48 -14.56
C PHE A 148 19.11 2.85 -15.98
N VAL A 149 18.01 2.25 -16.41
CA VAL A 149 17.34 2.50 -17.71
C VAL A 149 15.96 3.12 -17.48
N ASP A 150 15.40 3.78 -18.50
CA ASP A 150 14.12 4.50 -18.40
C ASP A 150 13.01 3.78 -19.21
N PRO A 151 12.00 3.18 -18.55
CA PRO A 151 11.03 2.30 -19.18
C PRO A 151 9.88 3.02 -19.91
N SER A 152 9.85 4.37 -19.94
CA SER A 152 8.65 5.13 -20.37
C SER A 152 8.02 4.60 -21.66
N ALA A 153 8.79 4.27 -22.70
CA ALA A 153 8.24 3.82 -24.00
C ALA A 153 7.34 2.56 -23.87
N ALA A 154 7.78 1.56 -23.09
CA ALA A 154 6.96 0.37 -22.82
C ALA A 154 5.78 0.68 -21.87
N VAL A 155 6.00 1.56 -20.89
CA VAL A 155 4.98 1.99 -19.90
C VAL A 155 3.87 2.83 -20.54
N GLU A 156 4.18 3.67 -21.54
CA GLU A 156 3.17 4.48 -22.24
C GLU A 156 2.29 3.63 -23.16
N LEU A 157 2.86 2.60 -23.82
CA LEU A 157 2.08 1.60 -24.57
C LEU A 157 1.14 0.78 -23.67
N LEU A 158 1.54 0.50 -22.43
CA LEU A 158 0.67 -0.10 -21.41
C LEU A 158 -0.42 0.88 -20.96
N ARG A 159 -0.05 2.08 -20.53
CA ARG A 159 -0.98 3.12 -20.05
C ARG A 159 -2.07 3.44 -21.07
N ASP A 160 -1.75 3.41 -22.36
CA ASP A 160 -2.72 3.65 -23.43
C ASP A 160 -3.63 2.44 -23.74
N ALA A 161 -3.26 1.24 -23.27
CA ALA A 161 -4.14 0.07 -23.29
C ALA A 161 -5.13 0.02 -22.12
N PHE A 162 -4.74 0.54 -20.97
CA PHE A 162 -5.50 0.46 -19.72
C PHE A 162 -6.58 1.55 -19.56
N ARG A 163 -6.62 2.55 -20.44
CA ARG A 163 -7.57 3.69 -20.37
C ARG A 163 -9.06 3.32 -20.37
N THR A 164 -9.42 2.06 -20.62
CA THR A 164 -10.82 1.58 -20.64
C THR A 164 -11.28 1.01 -19.29
N SER A 165 -10.55 1.24 -18.19
CA SER A 165 -10.99 0.93 -16.83
C SER A 165 -10.32 1.89 -15.84
N GLU A 166 -11.09 2.76 -15.18
CA GLU A 166 -10.54 3.76 -14.23
C GLU A 166 -10.33 3.20 -12.81
N ALA A 167 -10.02 1.91 -12.69
CA ALA A 167 -9.51 1.35 -11.44
C ALA A 167 -8.01 1.69 -11.28
N GLN A 168 -7.55 1.90 -10.04
CA GLN A 168 -6.12 1.91 -9.76
C GLN A 168 -5.60 0.48 -9.87
N GLN A 169 -4.51 0.31 -10.60
CA GLN A 169 -4.12 -1.00 -11.14
C GLN A 169 -3.25 -1.77 -10.15
N ASP A 170 -3.67 -3.00 -9.84
CA ASP A 170 -2.93 -3.90 -8.97
C ASP A 170 -1.87 -4.70 -9.75
N VAL A 171 -0.88 -5.23 -9.04
CA VAL A 171 0.23 -6.01 -9.62
C VAL A 171 -0.28 -7.27 -10.34
N SER A 172 -1.33 -7.93 -9.85
CA SER A 172 -1.93 -9.08 -10.55
C SER A 172 -2.57 -8.66 -11.87
N GLU A 173 -3.33 -7.57 -11.91
CA GLU A 173 -3.97 -7.10 -13.15
C GLU A 173 -2.94 -6.77 -14.24
N PHE A 174 -1.81 -6.14 -13.87
CA PHE A 174 -0.70 -5.93 -14.80
C PHE A 174 -0.02 -7.23 -15.20
N SER A 175 0.40 -8.07 -14.24
CA SER A 175 1.18 -9.27 -14.54
C SER A 175 0.38 -10.31 -15.33
N HIS A 176 -0.92 -10.44 -15.10
CA HIS A 176 -1.82 -11.20 -15.96
C HIS A 176 -1.86 -10.66 -17.39
N LYS A 177 -2.18 -9.38 -17.62
CA LYS A 177 -2.27 -8.85 -19.00
C LYS A 177 -0.91 -8.79 -19.70
N LEU A 178 0.19 -8.66 -18.96
CA LEU A 178 1.55 -8.81 -19.47
C LEU A 178 1.75 -10.23 -20.03
N LEU A 179 1.42 -11.26 -19.25
CA LEU A 179 1.52 -12.66 -19.69
C LEU A 179 0.57 -12.95 -20.85
N ASP A 180 -0.67 -12.45 -20.86
CA ASP A 180 -1.62 -12.61 -21.96
C ASP A 180 -1.07 -12.01 -23.27
N TRP A 181 -0.52 -10.79 -23.25
CA TRP A 181 0.01 -10.15 -24.45
C TRP A 181 1.29 -10.82 -24.96
N LEU A 182 2.09 -11.37 -24.05
CA LEU A 182 3.25 -12.20 -24.39
C LEU A 182 2.80 -13.53 -25.00
N GLU A 183 1.77 -14.19 -24.43
CA GLU A 183 1.18 -15.38 -25.04
C GLU A 183 0.71 -15.06 -26.46
N ASP A 184 -0.10 -14.02 -26.66
CA ASP A 184 -0.57 -13.57 -27.97
C ASP A 184 0.58 -13.32 -28.96
N ALA A 185 1.64 -12.61 -28.54
CA ALA A 185 2.77 -12.27 -29.39
C ALA A 185 3.56 -13.52 -29.82
N PHE A 186 3.88 -14.43 -28.90
CA PHE A 186 4.55 -15.69 -29.24
C PHE A 186 3.63 -16.64 -30.02
N GLN A 187 2.32 -16.64 -29.74
CA GLN A 187 1.33 -17.42 -30.49
C GLN A 187 1.11 -16.85 -31.90
N LEU A 188 1.36 -15.56 -32.13
CA LEU A 188 1.42 -14.95 -33.47
C LEU A 188 2.69 -15.38 -34.22
N ALA A 189 3.86 -15.33 -33.58
CA ALA A 189 5.12 -15.77 -34.19
C ALA A 189 5.11 -17.26 -34.59
N ALA A 190 4.53 -18.14 -33.77
CA ALA A 190 4.44 -19.57 -34.04
C ALA A 190 3.58 -19.94 -35.28
N LYS A 191 2.72 -19.04 -35.77
CA LYS A 191 1.77 -19.34 -36.87
C LYS A 191 2.41 -19.46 -38.27
N ASP A 192 3.69 -19.13 -38.45
CA ASP A 192 4.39 -19.32 -39.74
C ASP A 192 4.90 -20.77 -39.93
N ASN A 193 5.20 -21.50 -38.85
CA ASN A 193 5.72 -22.87 -38.90
C ASN A 193 4.58 -23.89 -38.82
N VAL A 194 4.45 -24.72 -39.87
CA VAL A 194 3.37 -25.72 -39.96
C VAL A 194 3.59 -26.92 -39.00
N GLU A 195 4.85 -27.16 -38.64
CA GLU A 195 5.28 -28.27 -37.76
C GLU A 195 5.22 -27.86 -36.26
N ASP A 196 5.56 -26.62 -35.91
CA ASP A 196 5.54 -26.07 -34.53
C ASP A 196 4.12 -25.73 -34.02
N LYS A 197 3.11 -26.51 -34.39
CA LYS A 197 1.76 -26.40 -33.80
C LYS A 197 1.68 -26.92 -32.36
N GLN A 198 2.78 -27.40 -31.79
CA GLN A 198 2.84 -27.97 -30.46
C GLN A 198 3.48 -27.01 -29.45
N GLN A 199 2.61 -26.13 -28.93
CA GLN A 199 2.75 -25.35 -27.70
C GLN A 199 3.59 -24.05 -27.79
N ASN A 200 3.04 -23.01 -27.18
CA ASN A 200 3.67 -21.70 -27.01
C ASN A 200 4.70 -21.75 -25.88
N PRO A 201 5.93 -21.23 -26.06
CA PRO A 201 6.97 -21.30 -25.03
C PRO A 201 6.60 -20.55 -23.73
N MET A 202 5.77 -19.51 -23.79
CA MET A 202 5.29 -18.82 -22.57
C MET A 202 4.30 -19.68 -21.78
N VAL A 203 3.39 -20.37 -22.48
CA VAL A 203 2.46 -21.35 -21.88
C VAL A 203 3.22 -22.53 -21.29
N GLN A 204 4.29 -23.00 -21.94
CA GLN A 204 5.15 -24.05 -21.39
C GLN A 204 5.88 -23.62 -20.11
N LEU A 205 6.26 -22.35 -19.98
CA LEU A 205 7.09 -21.82 -18.89
C LEU A 205 6.29 -21.46 -17.64
N PHE A 206 5.12 -20.83 -17.80
CA PHE A 206 4.32 -20.28 -16.68
C PHE A 206 3.01 -21.02 -16.40
N TYR A 207 2.50 -21.87 -17.31
CA TYR A 207 1.16 -22.44 -17.16
C TYR A 207 1.16 -23.95 -16.85
N GLY A 208 0.43 -24.29 -15.78
CA GLY A 208 0.13 -25.64 -15.32
C GLY A 208 -1.33 -26.02 -15.52
N THR A 209 -1.69 -27.22 -15.05
CA THR A 209 -3.08 -27.67 -14.95
C THR A 209 -3.35 -28.34 -13.61
N PHE A 210 -4.52 -28.07 -13.03
CA PHE A 210 -5.05 -28.75 -11.86
C PHE A 210 -6.38 -29.46 -12.20
N VAL A 211 -6.77 -30.43 -11.37
CA VAL A 211 -8.05 -31.11 -11.44
C VAL A 211 -8.93 -30.60 -10.30
N THR A 212 -10.17 -30.22 -10.61
CA THR A 212 -11.25 -30.06 -9.62
C THR A 212 -12.02 -31.38 -9.55
N GLU A 213 -12.20 -31.97 -8.36
CA GLU A 213 -13.19 -33.03 -8.11
C GLU A 213 -14.31 -32.49 -7.22
N ARG A 214 -15.57 -32.70 -7.62
CA ARG A 214 -16.76 -32.44 -6.80
C ARG A 214 -17.56 -33.73 -6.63
N ARG A 215 -18.03 -34.00 -5.42
CA ARG A 215 -18.91 -35.13 -5.12
C ARG A 215 -20.33 -34.62 -4.82
N HIS A 216 -21.30 -35.00 -5.64
CA HIS A 216 -22.71 -34.62 -5.48
C HIS A 216 -23.60 -35.84 -5.72
N GLU A 217 -24.50 -36.16 -4.78
CA GLU A 217 -25.44 -37.30 -4.87
C GLU A 217 -24.78 -38.65 -5.28
N GLY A 218 -23.58 -38.92 -4.77
CA GLY A 218 -22.83 -40.15 -5.09
C GLY A 218 -22.24 -40.19 -6.52
N LYS A 219 -22.29 -39.09 -7.27
CA LYS A 219 -21.58 -38.92 -8.55
C LYS A 219 -20.35 -38.03 -8.34
N THR A 220 -19.22 -38.50 -8.84
CA THR A 220 -17.97 -37.75 -8.86
C THR A 220 -17.82 -37.05 -10.21
N LEU A 221 -17.71 -35.71 -10.19
CA LEU A 221 -17.47 -34.88 -11.37
C LEU A 221 -16.04 -34.33 -11.30
N CYS A 222 -15.24 -34.65 -12.31
CA CYS A 222 -13.86 -34.16 -12.44
C CYS A 222 -13.76 -33.18 -13.62
N ASN A 223 -13.18 -32.00 -13.38
CA ASN A 223 -12.85 -31.00 -14.38
C ASN A 223 -11.33 -30.75 -14.39
N ILE A 224 -10.75 -30.40 -15.53
CA ILE A 224 -9.33 -30.04 -15.64
C ILE A 224 -9.24 -28.56 -16.03
N GLU A 225 -8.59 -27.76 -15.19
CA GLU A 225 -8.48 -26.31 -15.30
C GLU A 225 -7.01 -25.92 -15.51
N GLN A 226 -6.75 -24.98 -16.42
CA GLN A 226 -5.42 -24.41 -16.65
C GLN A 226 -5.22 -23.19 -15.74
N PHE A 227 -4.01 -23.05 -15.20
CA PHE A 227 -3.62 -21.90 -14.38
C PHE A 227 -2.25 -21.38 -14.81
N GLY A 228 -2.01 -20.08 -14.63
CA GLY A 228 -0.68 -19.47 -14.70
C GLY A 228 -0.21 -19.20 -13.28
N GLN A 229 -0.54 -18.00 -12.80
CA GLN A 229 -0.48 -17.67 -11.37
C GLN A 229 -1.61 -18.39 -10.61
N TYR A 230 -1.30 -18.91 -9.41
CA TYR A 230 -2.24 -19.60 -8.54
C TYR A 230 -2.56 -18.72 -7.31
N PRO A 231 -3.82 -18.25 -7.13
CA PRO A 231 -4.16 -17.37 -6.03
C PRO A 231 -4.37 -18.12 -4.71
N LEU A 232 -3.81 -17.57 -3.64
CA LEU A 232 -3.89 -18.08 -2.27
C LEU A 232 -4.43 -16.99 -1.33
N GLN A 233 -5.42 -17.33 -0.51
CA GLN A 233 -5.91 -16.45 0.54
C GLN A 233 -4.99 -16.55 1.76
N VAL A 234 -4.56 -15.40 2.30
CA VAL A 234 -3.61 -15.34 3.43
C VAL A 234 -4.29 -15.37 4.81
N ASN A 235 -5.60 -15.11 4.88
CA ASN A 235 -6.34 -15.15 6.14
C ASN A 235 -6.39 -16.57 6.73
N GLY A 236 -6.45 -16.68 8.05
CA GLY A 236 -6.44 -17.96 8.78
C GLY A 236 -5.05 -18.59 8.94
N PHE A 237 -4.30 -18.75 7.84
CA PHE A 237 -3.08 -19.57 7.76
C PHE A 237 -1.80 -18.87 8.26
N ASN A 238 -0.79 -19.65 8.65
CA ASN A 238 0.48 -19.18 9.24
C ASN A 238 1.68 -19.36 8.29
N ASN A 239 1.61 -20.35 7.39
CA ASN A 239 2.65 -20.66 6.42
C ASN A 239 2.05 -21.01 5.04
N LEU A 240 2.91 -21.02 4.02
CA LEU A 240 2.51 -21.25 2.63
C LEU A 240 1.93 -22.66 2.38
N ASP A 241 2.43 -23.67 3.10
CA ASP A 241 1.93 -25.06 3.04
C ASP A 241 0.46 -25.13 3.51
N GLU A 242 0.14 -24.52 4.66
CA GLU A 242 -1.24 -24.37 5.15
C GLU A 242 -2.15 -23.62 4.16
N CYS A 243 -1.67 -22.51 3.57
CA CYS A 243 -2.40 -21.79 2.53
C CYS A 243 -2.73 -22.67 1.31
N LEU A 244 -1.79 -23.53 0.90
CA LEU A 244 -1.96 -24.44 -0.24
C LEU A 244 -2.94 -25.57 0.06
N GLU A 245 -2.83 -26.21 1.24
CA GLU A 245 -3.78 -27.23 1.66
C GLU A 245 -5.21 -26.66 1.80
N GLY A 246 -5.34 -25.47 2.38
CA GLY A 246 -6.62 -24.74 2.46
C GLY A 246 -7.20 -24.40 1.09
N ALA A 247 -6.37 -23.93 0.15
CA ALA A 247 -6.80 -23.62 -1.23
C ALA A 247 -7.07 -24.88 -2.09
N MET A 248 -6.67 -26.07 -1.63
CA MET A 248 -6.96 -27.36 -2.27
C MET A 248 -8.22 -28.04 -1.73
N VAL A 249 -8.65 -27.73 -0.49
CA VAL A 249 -9.78 -28.40 0.18
C VAL A 249 -10.89 -27.39 0.51
N GLU A 250 -11.69 -27.06 -0.50
CA GLU A 250 -12.90 -26.25 -0.32
C GLU A 250 -14.00 -27.10 0.32
N LYS A 251 -14.13 -26.98 1.65
CA LYS A 251 -15.34 -27.35 2.39
C LYS A 251 -16.37 -26.23 2.22
N GLU A 252 -17.52 -26.53 1.62
CA GLU A 252 -18.61 -25.55 1.53
C GLU A 252 -19.15 -25.20 2.92
N ILE A 253 -19.59 -23.94 3.10
CA ILE A 253 -20.11 -23.43 4.38
C ILE A 253 -21.39 -24.20 4.75
N GLU A 254 -21.51 -24.62 6.00
CA GLU A 254 -22.71 -25.31 6.50
C GLU A 254 -23.96 -24.43 6.35
N SER A 255 -24.82 -24.79 5.39
CA SER A 255 -26.12 -24.12 5.22
C SER A 255 -27.03 -24.51 6.39
N LEU A 256 -27.23 -23.58 7.35
CA LEU A 256 -27.98 -23.76 8.61
C LEU A 256 -29.49 -24.13 8.47
N HIS A 257 -29.95 -24.58 7.30
CA HIS A 257 -31.36 -24.81 6.98
C HIS A 257 -31.62 -26.05 6.11
N SER A 258 -31.27 -27.26 6.58
CA SER A 258 -32.08 -28.49 6.41
C SER A 258 -31.43 -29.74 7.04
N ASP A 259 -32.25 -30.66 7.57
CA ASP A 259 -31.82 -31.88 8.29
C ASP A 259 -31.27 -33.01 7.40
N HIS A 260 -30.58 -32.69 6.30
CA HIS A 260 -30.07 -33.66 5.31
C HIS A 260 -28.57 -33.46 5.04
N SER A 261 -27.73 -33.96 5.95
CA SER A 261 -26.27 -33.87 5.89
C SER A 261 -25.66 -34.78 4.79
N VAL A 262 -25.65 -34.26 3.56
CA VAL A 262 -24.80 -34.77 2.46
C VAL A 262 -23.75 -33.71 2.13
N THR A 263 -22.55 -33.86 2.70
CA THR A 263 -21.45 -32.89 2.53
C THR A 263 -20.88 -32.92 1.11
N SER A 264 -21.16 -31.88 0.32
CA SER A 264 -20.57 -31.63 -1.00
C SER A 264 -19.14 -31.09 -0.87
N GLY A 265 -18.17 -32.00 -0.75
CA GLY A 265 -16.75 -31.63 -0.77
C GLY A 265 -16.25 -31.28 -2.19
N ARG A 266 -15.43 -30.22 -2.30
CA ARG A 266 -14.61 -29.93 -3.48
C ARG A 266 -13.13 -30.09 -3.15
N GLU A 267 -12.51 -31.09 -3.78
CA GLU A 267 -11.06 -31.32 -3.74
C GLU A 267 -10.40 -30.73 -5.01
N ARG A 268 -9.19 -30.20 -4.88
CA ARG A 268 -8.35 -29.78 -6.01
C ARG A 268 -6.95 -30.40 -5.88
N TRP A 269 -6.31 -30.74 -6.99
CA TRP A 269 -4.90 -31.19 -7.01
C TRP A 269 -4.22 -30.88 -8.33
N PHE A 270 -2.90 -30.67 -8.31
CA PHE A 270 -2.10 -30.40 -9.50
C PHE A 270 -1.92 -31.66 -10.34
N LYS A 271 -2.05 -31.51 -11.67
CA LYS A 271 -1.84 -32.55 -12.67
C LYS A 271 -0.56 -32.32 -13.47
N LYS A 272 -0.22 -31.04 -13.67
CA LYS A 272 1.04 -30.57 -14.25
C LYS A 272 1.37 -29.23 -13.62
N LEU A 273 2.51 -29.12 -12.95
CA LEU A 273 3.04 -27.84 -12.49
C LEU A 273 3.80 -27.13 -13.62
N PRO A 274 3.83 -25.79 -13.65
CA PRO A 274 4.71 -25.04 -14.55
C PRO A 274 6.17 -25.07 -14.08
N PRO A 275 7.16 -24.96 -14.98
CA PRO A 275 8.57 -24.79 -14.60
C PRO A 275 8.84 -23.53 -13.76
N VAL A 276 8.07 -22.46 -13.97
CA VAL A 276 8.04 -21.27 -13.12
C VAL A 276 6.65 -21.17 -12.49
N LEU A 277 6.58 -21.29 -11.17
CA LEU A 277 5.34 -21.35 -10.40
C LEU A 277 5.15 -20.04 -9.62
N THR A 278 4.11 -19.28 -9.95
CA THR A 278 3.77 -18.02 -9.28
C THR A 278 2.56 -18.17 -8.37
N PHE A 279 2.68 -17.69 -7.14
CA PHE A 279 1.58 -17.61 -6.18
C PHE A 279 1.18 -16.15 -5.94
N GLU A 280 -0.10 -15.83 -6.08
CA GLU A 280 -0.67 -14.56 -5.61
C GLU A 280 -1.04 -14.70 -4.14
N LEU A 281 -0.54 -13.80 -3.30
CA LEU A 281 -0.86 -13.74 -1.87
C LEU A 281 -1.96 -12.70 -1.66
N SER A 282 -3.21 -13.13 -1.78
CA SER A 282 -4.38 -12.30 -1.52
C SER A 282 -4.42 -11.92 -0.03
N ARG A 283 -3.96 -10.69 0.23
CA ARG A 283 -3.94 -10.04 1.54
C ARG A 283 -5.00 -8.95 1.67
N PHE A 284 -5.87 -8.75 0.69
CA PHE A 284 -6.96 -7.77 0.80
C PHE A 284 -8.29 -8.47 1.01
N GLU A 285 -8.91 -8.23 2.16
CA GLU A 285 -10.29 -8.64 2.45
C GLU A 285 -11.19 -7.43 2.59
N PHE A 286 -12.44 -7.55 2.17
CA PHE A 286 -13.42 -6.50 2.38
C PHE A 286 -13.85 -6.50 3.85
N ASN A 287 -13.33 -5.55 4.63
CA ASN A 287 -13.75 -5.35 6.01
C ASN A 287 -15.18 -4.78 5.98
N THR A 288 -16.16 -5.65 6.26
CA THR A 288 -17.60 -5.33 6.24
C THR A 288 -18.00 -4.32 7.32
N GLN A 289 -17.19 -4.14 8.37
CA GLN A 289 -17.41 -3.13 9.41
C GLN A 289 -16.89 -1.75 8.98
N LEU A 290 -15.79 -1.69 8.23
CA LEU A 290 -15.19 -0.45 7.72
C LEU A 290 -15.63 -0.07 6.30
N GLY A 291 -16.44 -0.90 5.64
CA GLY A 291 -16.99 -0.65 4.30
C GLY A 291 -15.95 -0.58 3.17
N ARG A 292 -14.76 -1.15 3.37
CA ARG A 292 -13.61 -1.00 2.45
C ARG A 292 -12.69 -2.24 2.47
N PRO A 293 -11.92 -2.49 1.39
CA PRO A 293 -10.84 -3.47 1.44
C PRO A 293 -9.73 -3.04 2.42
N GLU A 294 -9.28 -3.98 3.24
CA GLU A 294 -8.23 -3.79 4.25
C GLU A 294 -7.13 -4.84 4.11
N LYS A 295 -5.90 -4.47 4.48
CA LYS A 295 -4.70 -5.30 4.30
C LYS A 295 -4.50 -6.22 5.50
N ILE A 296 -4.39 -7.52 5.25
CA ILE A 296 -4.07 -8.55 6.24
C ILE A 296 -2.57 -8.46 6.56
N HIS A 297 -2.26 -7.76 7.66
CA HIS A 297 -0.92 -7.65 8.23
C HIS A 297 -0.48 -8.91 9.01
N LYS A 298 -1.24 -10.02 8.98
CA LYS A 298 -0.82 -11.29 9.59
C LYS A 298 0.51 -11.76 8.98
N LYS A 299 1.41 -12.26 9.84
CA LYS A 299 2.63 -12.96 9.41
C LYS A 299 2.24 -14.22 8.64
N LEU A 300 2.76 -14.36 7.42
CA LEU A 300 2.72 -15.60 6.63
C LEU A 300 4.15 -15.98 6.27
N GLU A 301 4.58 -17.15 6.73
CA GLU A 301 5.92 -17.68 6.46
C GLU A 301 5.94 -18.49 5.16
N PHE A 302 7.01 -18.39 4.39
CA PHE A 302 7.20 -19.17 3.17
C PHE A 302 8.67 -19.61 3.02
N PRO A 303 8.94 -20.86 2.60
CA PRO A 303 10.29 -21.42 2.60
C PRO A 303 11.10 -21.00 1.37
N GLN A 304 12.42 -21.08 1.46
CA GLN A 304 13.31 -20.93 0.29
C GLN A 304 13.17 -22.08 -0.72
N ILE A 305 12.72 -23.26 -0.28
CA ILE A 305 12.40 -24.42 -1.11
C ILE A 305 11.07 -25.01 -0.63
N ILE A 306 10.09 -25.11 -1.52
CA ILE A 306 8.82 -25.81 -1.27
C ILE A 306 8.81 -27.14 -2.02
N TYR A 307 8.23 -28.19 -1.42
CA TYR A 307 8.11 -29.51 -2.04
C TYR A 307 6.67 -29.74 -2.49
N MET A 308 6.43 -29.68 -3.79
CA MET A 308 5.07 -29.68 -4.35
C MET A 308 4.44 -31.07 -4.47
N ASP A 309 5.15 -32.14 -4.07
CA ASP A 309 4.69 -33.54 -4.12
C ASP A 309 3.30 -33.74 -3.50
N ARG A 310 3.05 -33.13 -2.32
CA ARG A 310 1.76 -33.22 -1.60
C ARG A 310 0.57 -32.78 -2.46
N GLY A 311 0.83 -31.92 -3.44
CA GLY A 311 -0.18 -31.36 -4.34
C GLY A 311 -0.47 -32.19 -5.59
N GLU A 312 0.29 -33.24 -5.92
CA GLU A 312 0.15 -33.95 -7.21
C GLU A 312 -0.86 -35.11 -7.20
N GLU A 313 -1.54 -35.31 -8.35
CA GLU A 313 -2.46 -36.44 -8.63
C GLU A 313 -1.87 -37.83 -8.26
N ASN A 314 -0.54 -37.97 -8.38
CA ASN A 314 0.20 -39.19 -8.07
C ASN A 314 0.01 -39.63 -6.59
N TYR A 315 -0.01 -38.68 -5.65
CA TYR A 315 -0.02 -38.96 -4.21
C TYR A 315 -1.43 -39.08 -3.60
N LYS A 316 -2.51 -38.83 -4.37
CA LYS A 316 -3.90 -39.18 -3.98
C LYS A 316 -4.10 -40.68 -3.68
N ASN A 317 -3.09 -41.52 -3.98
CA ASN A 317 -3.08 -42.96 -3.73
C ASN A 317 -2.07 -43.40 -2.64
N TYR A 318 -1.49 -42.49 -1.85
CA TYR A 318 -0.47 -42.84 -0.84
C TYR A 318 -1.05 -43.74 0.28
N GLY A 319 -0.52 -44.96 0.38
CA GLY A 319 -0.95 -45.96 1.35
C GLY A 319 -0.77 -47.40 0.83
N SER A 320 -0.32 -48.31 1.70
CA SER A 320 -0.05 -49.71 1.32
C SER A 320 -1.19 -50.64 1.73
N GLY A 321 -2.12 -50.93 0.80
CA GLY A 321 -3.17 -51.92 1.03
C GLY A 321 -4.22 -52.03 -0.10
N PRO A 322 -5.11 -53.03 -0.07
CA PRO A 322 -6.23 -53.15 -0.99
C PRO A 322 -7.36 -52.15 -0.70
N THR A 323 -7.41 -51.60 0.51
CA THR A 323 -8.35 -50.56 0.95
C THR A 323 -7.63 -49.22 0.98
N LYS A 324 -8.01 -48.30 0.10
CA LYS A 324 -7.46 -46.94 0.03
C LYS A 324 -8.33 -45.96 0.80
N TYR A 325 -7.71 -45.02 1.50
CA TYR A 325 -8.36 -43.91 2.20
C TYR A 325 -7.65 -42.61 1.84
N PRO A 326 -8.35 -41.46 1.74
CA PRO A 326 -7.73 -40.14 1.67
C PRO A 326 -6.80 -39.92 2.86
N LEU A 327 -5.68 -39.22 2.64
CA LEU A 327 -4.73 -38.93 3.72
C LEU A 327 -5.38 -38.08 4.82
N ALA A 328 -6.18 -37.07 4.45
CA ALA A 328 -6.93 -36.24 5.39
C ALA A 328 -7.84 -37.07 6.33
N ASP A 329 -8.57 -38.05 5.80
CA ASP A 329 -9.40 -38.96 6.60
C ASP A 329 -8.52 -39.80 7.54
N MET A 330 -7.37 -40.29 7.06
CA MET A 330 -6.43 -41.06 7.86
C MET A 330 -5.87 -40.24 9.04
N LEU A 331 -5.55 -38.97 8.83
CA LEU A 331 -5.07 -38.06 9.86
C LEU A 331 -6.18 -37.66 10.85
N GLN A 332 -7.39 -37.44 10.36
CA GLN A 332 -8.57 -37.24 11.22
C GLN A 332 -8.82 -38.47 12.10
N PHE A 333 -8.74 -39.69 11.56
CA PHE A 333 -8.89 -40.92 12.34
C PHE A 333 -7.73 -41.14 13.34
N VAL A 334 -6.49 -40.75 13.01
CA VAL A 334 -5.37 -40.76 13.96
C VAL A 334 -5.59 -39.75 15.09
N LEU A 335 -6.12 -38.56 14.78
CA LEU A 335 -6.45 -37.53 15.77
C LEU A 335 -7.62 -37.95 16.68
N GLU A 336 -8.69 -38.55 16.12
CA GLU A 336 -9.81 -39.12 16.88
C GLU A 336 -9.38 -40.32 17.74
N PHE A 337 -8.47 -41.17 17.24
CA PHE A 337 -7.89 -42.28 17.99
C PHE A 337 -6.97 -41.80 19.13
N ALA A 338 -6.20 -40.73 18.91
CA ALA A 338 -5.34 -40.14 19.94
C ALA A 338 -6.13 -39.35 21.01
N THR A 339 -7.31 -38.83 20.67
CA THR A 339 -8.17 -38.04 21.59
C THR A 339 -9.26 -38.88 22.27
N THR A 340 -9.49 -40.13 21.86
CA THR A 340 -10.42 -41.03 22.55
C THR A 340 -9.84 -41.52 23.89
N LYS A 341 -10.61 -41.38 24.96
CA LYS A 341 -10.14 -41.71 26.32
C LYS A 341 -9.82 -43.20 26.46
N PRO A 342 -8.65 -43.58 27.01
CA PRO A 342 -8.25 -44.98 27.13
C PRO A 342 -9.21 -45.73 28.07
N THR A 343 -9.89 -46.74 27.54
CA THR A 343 -10.82 -47.58 28.32
C THR A 343 -10.07 -48.79 28.87
N SER A 344 -9.79 -48.78 30.18
CA SER A 344 -8.92 -49.75 30.85
C SER A 344 -9.62 -51.10 31.13
N VAL A 345 -9.87 -51.89 30.08
CA VAL A 345 -10.33 -53.29 30.19
C VAL A 345 -9.50 -54.19 29.27
N SER A 346 -8.63 -55.02 29.87
CA SER A 346 -7.96 -56.13 29.17
C SER A 346 -8.69 -57.45 29.44
N PRO A 347 -9.02 -58.26 28.42
CA PRO A 347 -9.73 -59.53 28.61
C PRO A 347 -8.78 -60.73 28.73
N ALA A 348 -8.55 -61.23 29.95
CA ALA A 348 -8.03 -62.58 30.24
C ALA A 348 -8.40 -63.00 31.68
N GLU A 349 -8.62 -64.30 31.91
CA GLU A 349 -9.30 -64.82 33.11
C GLU A 349 -8.39 -65.56 34.11
N ASP A 350 -8.88 -65.64 35.36
CA ASP A 350 -8.72 -66.72 36.36
C ASP A 350 -7.34 -67.32 36.73
N LEU A 351 -7.00 -67.27 38.02
CA LEU A 351 -7.40 -68.34 38.97
C LEU A 351 -7.17 -67.97 40.46
N ARG A 352 -7.88 -68.68 41.36
CA ARG A 352 -7.87 -68.61 42.84
C ARG A 352 -7.05 -69.79 43.46
N PRO A 353 -6.94 -69.96 44.81
CA PRO A 353 -6.75 -69.01 45.93
C PRO A 353 -5.70 -69.47 46.99
N ALA A 354 -5.31 -68.62 47.97
CA ALA A 354 -4.90 -69.05 49.33
C ALA A 354 -4.76 -67.88 50.34
N SER A 355 -4.74 -68.21 51.64
CA SER A 355 -4.40 -67.37 52.82
C SER A 355 -3.45 -68.19 53.75
N PRO A 356 -2.93 -67.73 54.93
CA PRO A 356 -3.15 -66.48 55.68
C PRO A 356 -1.86 -65.81 56.28
N THR A 357 -2.06 -64.97 57.31
CA THR A 357 -1.19 -64.24 58.28
C THR A 357 -0.14 -65.09 59.08
N PRO A 358 0.72 -64.58 60.03
CA PRO A 358 1.03 -63.20 60.50
C PRO A 358 2.51 -62.84 60.94
N ALA A 359 2.72 -61.58 61.40
CA ALA A 359 3.47 -61.12 62.61
C ALA A 359 5.01 -60.89 62.72
N ASN A 360 5.33 -59.88 63.58
CA ASN A 360 6.48 -59.66 64.50
C ASN A 360 7.76 -58.85 64.13
N HIS A 361 7.90 -57.72 64.86
CA HIS A 361 9.05 -57.13 65.61
C HIS A 361 10.29 -58.03 65.91
N PRO A 362 11.50 -57.50 66.29
CA PRO A 362 11.70 -56.33 67.18
C PRO A 362 12.97 -55.41 67.04
N LEU A 363 12.98 -54.32 67.85
CA LEU A 363 14.07 -53.65 68.63
C LEU A 363 15.56 -53.75 68.15
N SER A 364 16.43 -52.73 68.27
CA SER A 364 16.82 -52.06 69.52
C SER A 364 17.94 -51.00 69.33
N GLU A 365 17.93 -49.90 70.11
CA GLU A 365 19.08 -49.20 70.76
C GLU A 365 20.34 -48.72 69.95
N GLN A 366 21.21 -47.79 70.40
CA GLN A 366 21.40 -47.12 71.70
C GLN A 366 22.05 -45.70 71.54
N ARG A 367 21.83 -44.83 72.54
CA ARG A 367 22.62 -43.73 73.20
C ARG A 367 24.03 -43.29 72.64
N THR A 368 24.67 -42.15 73.01
CA THR A 368 24.70 -41.45 74.33
C THR A 368 25.30 -40.00 74.28
N THR A 369 24.63 -39.04 74.97
CA THR A 369 25.16 -37.93 75.83
C THR A 369 26.21 -36.86 75.41
N LEU A 370 25.85 -35.56 75.67
CA LEU A 370 26.47 -34.53 76.58
C LEU A 370 27.97 -34.14 76.41
N THR A 371 28.53 -32.94 76.70
CA THR A 371 28.19 -31.57 77.23
C THR A 371 29.46 -30.69 77.04
N SER A 372 29.59 -29.34 77.14
CA SER A 372 28.77 -28.10 77.25
C SER A 372 29.77 -26.89 77.08
N SER A 373 29.73 -25.62 77.55
CA SER A 373 28.83 -24.71 78.33
C SER A 373 29.47 -23.29 78.41
N PHE A 374 28.69 -22.19 78.29
CA PHE A 374 29.02 -20.77 78.67
C PHE A 374 30.17 -20.07 77.87
N SER A 375 30.30 -18.73 77.73
CA SER A 375 29.52 -17.52 78.17
C SER A 375 29.87 -16.25 77.35
N ALA A 376 28.98 -15.23 77.39
CA ALA A 376 29.22 -13.77 77.24
C ALA A 376 29.66 -13.16 75.89
N THR A 377 29.30 -11.88 75.69
CA THR A 377 29.57 -11.03 74.50
C THR A 377 30.42 -9.79 74.87
N PRO A 378 31.02 -9.06 73.91
CA PRO A 378 30.32 -7.89 73.35
C PRO A 378 30.56 -7.53 71.86
N SER A 379 29.66 -6.71 71.34
CA SER A 379 29.65 -5.92 70.08
C SER A 379 30.80 -5.97 69.06
N ARG A 380 30.44 -6.36 67.82
CA ARG A 380 31.01 -5.81 66.56
C ARG A 380 29.94 -5.83 65.46
N THR A 381 30.02 -4.92 64.49
CA THR A 381 29.09 -4.86 63.35
C THR A 381 29.31 -6.04 62.38
N PRO A 382 28.25 -6.72 61.90
CA PRO A 382 28.39 -7.86 61.00
C PRO A 382 28.67 -7.43 59.56
N ILE A 383 29.51 -8.20 58.87
CA ILE A 383 29.73 -8.10 57.42
C ILE A 383 28.77 -9.09 56.75
N TYR A 384 27.89 -8.60 55.87
CA TYR A 384 26.93 -9.44 55.14
C TYR A 384 27.62 -10.28 54.05
N LYS A 385 27.04 -11.45 53.73
CA LYS A 385 27.51 -12.36 52.68
C LYS A 385 26.58 -12.28 51.46
N PRO A 386 27.04 -12.66 50.24
CA PRO A 386 26.30 -12.42 48.99
C PRO A 386 24.92 -13.07 48.82
N PHE A 387 24.46 -13.88 49.78
CA PHE A 387 23.19 -14.64 49.70
C PHE A 387 22.35 -14.55 50.98
N THR A 388 22.56 -13.53 51.83
CA THR A 388 21.67 -13.26 52.99
C THR A 388 20.73 -12.10 52.67
N GLN A 389 19.43 -12.37 52.54
CA GLN A 389 18.41 -11.31 52.44
C GLN A 389 18.40 -10.46 53.72
N CYS A 390 18.37 -9.14 53.56
CA CYS A 390 18.28 -8.19 54.67
C CYS A 390 16.83 -7.83 54.98
N ARG A 391 16.48 -7.84 56.27
CA ARG A 391 15.11 -7.70 56.85
C ARG A 391 14.16 -8.85 56.54
N HIS A 392 13.88 -9.66 57.56
CA HIS A 392 12.53 -10.20 57.73
C HIS A 392 11.56 -9.02 58.01
N PRO A 393 10.33 -9.03 57.46
CA PRO A 393 9.21 -8.34 58.07
C PRO A 393 8.97 -8.87 59.50
N VAL A 394 8.44 -8.03 60.39
CA VAL A 394 8.03 -8.48 61.73
C VAL A 394 6.72 -9.27 61.60
N ASP A 395 6.64 -10.46 62.21
CA ASP A 395 5.45 -11.31 62.19
C ASP A 395 4.27 -10.69 62.95
N CYS A 396 3.50 -9.86 62.25
CA CYS A 396 2.19 -9.37 62.64
C CYS A 396 1.20 -9.67 61.49
N PRO A 397 0.12 -10.45 61.71
CA PRO A 397 -0.84 -10.78 60.65
C PRO A 397 -1.99 -9.76 60.54
N PRO A 398 -2.17 -9.09 59.39
CA PRO A 398 -3.42 -8.42 59.00
C PRO A 398 -4.21 -9.25 57.98
N HIS A 399 -4.04 -10.59 57.98
CA HIS A 399 -4.59 -11.51 56.98
C HIS A 399 -5.30 -12.69 57.67
N PRO A 400 -6.34 -13.27 57.04
CA PRO A 400 -7.13 -14.34 57.65
C PRO A 400 -6.29 -15.59 57.91
N ALA A 401 -6.22 -16.00 59.18
CA ALA A 401 -5.51 -17.18 59.65
C ALA A 401 -6.48 -18.10 60.43
N PRO A 402 -6.30 -19.43 60.40
CA PRO A 402 -7.19 -20.35 61.10
C PRO A 402 -7.12 -20.13 62.62
N HIS A 403 -8.27 -19.87 63.26
CA HIS A 403 -8.35 -19.47 64.67
C HIS A 403 -7.83 -20.53 65.65
N SER A 404 -7.87 -21.81 65.27
CA SER A 404 -7.26 -22.93 66.00
C SER A 404 -7.09 -24.12 65.05
N ILE A 405 -5.86 -24.62 64.93
CA ILE A 405 -5.52 -25.85 64.22
C ILE A 405 -4.36 -26.52 64.99
N THR A 406 -4.36 -27.85 65.09
CA THR A 406 -3.22 -28.56 65.71
C THR A 406 -2.04 -28.62 64.74
N GLU A 407 -0.82 -28.81 65.28
CA GLU A 407 0.37 -29.01 64.43
C GLU A 407 0.23 -30.26 63.56
N GLU A 408 -0.46 -31.30 64.06
CA GLU A 408 -0.72 -32.55 63.34
C GLU A 408 -1.67 -32.33 62.15
N GLU A 409 -2.79 -31.62 62.34
CA GLU A 409 -3.71 -31.24 61.26
C GLU A 409 -3.06 -30.31 60.24
N LEU A 410 -2.30 -29.31 60.70
CA LEU A 410 -1.59 -28.38 59.83
C LEU A 410 -0.51 -29.09 59.00
N HIS A 411 0.23 -30.02 59.61
CA HIS A 411 1.21 -30.86 58.91
C HIS A 411 0.54 -31.79 57.90
N PHE A 412 -0.60 -32.41 58.26
CA PHE A 412 -1.38 -33.26 57.37
C PHE A 412 -1.91 -32.48 56.15
N VAL A 413 -2.62 -31.36 56.38
CA VAL A 413 -3.16 -30.51 55.31
C VAL A 413 -2.05 -29.98 54.40
N LYS A 414 -0.94 -29.50 54.98
CA LYS A 414 0.23 -29.05 54.20
C LYS A 414 0.82 -30.17 53.36
N THR A 415 0.97 -31.38 53.91
CA THR A 415 1.51 -32.54 53.18
C THR A 415 0.58 -32.96 52.04
N CYS A 416 -0.73 -33.01 52.27
CA CYS A 416 -1.72 -33.30 51.23
C CYS A 416 -1.72 -32.25 50.10
N LEU A 417 -1.73 -30.96 50.45
CA LEU A 417 -1.65 -29.87 49.46
C LEU A 417 -0.34 -29.87 48.67
N GLN A 418 0.80 -30.14 49.32
CA GLN A 418 2.09 -30.27 48.64
C GLN A 418 2.12 -31.49 47.71
N ARG A 419 1.55 -32.62 48.12
CA ARG A 419 1.46 -33.83 47.27
C ARG A 419 0.56 -33.60 46.06
N TRP A 420 -0.65 -33.08 46.26
CA TRP A 420 -1.57 -32.74 45.16
C TRP A 420 -0.99 -31.69 44.22
N ARG A 421 -0.24 -30.70 44.74
CA ARG A 421 0.48 -29.73 43.92
C ARG A 421 1.50 -30.43 43.02
N THR A 422 2.34 -31.31 43.56
CA THR A 422 3.32 -32.05 42.76
C THR A 422 2.68 -33.05 41.79
N GLU A 423 1.55 -33.66 42.15
CA GLU A 423 0.74 -34.48 41.25
C GLU A 423 0.26 -33.64 40.04
N VAL A 424 -0.39 -32.49 40.27
CA VAL A 424 -0.86 -31.59 39.20
C VAL A 424 0.29 -30.95 38.40
N GLU A 425 1.41 -30.60 39.04
CA GLU A 425 2.61 -30.10 38.35
C GLU A 425 3.21 -31.18 37.42
N ASN A 426 3.14 -32.46 37.80
CA ASN A 426 3.55 -33.57 36.94
C ASN A 426 2.54 -33.79 35.79
N ASP A 427 1.24 -33.82 36.06
CA ASP A 427 0.20 -33.99 35.04
C ASP A 427 0.30 -32.89 33.95
N ILE A 428 0.51 -31.63 34.34
CA ILE A 428 0.71 -30.50 33.43
C ILE A 428 1.97 -30.69 32.58
N ASN A 429 3.05 -31.23 33.15
CA ASN A 429 4.30 -31.46 32.42
C ASN A 429 4.20 -32.67 31.47
N GLU A 430 3.46 -33.72 31.83
CA GLU A 430 3.18 -34.85 30.94
C GLU A 430 2.26 -34.44 29.77
N LEU A 431 1.23 -33.63 30.03
CA LEU A 431 0.36 -33.07 29.00
C LEU A 431 1.14 -32.18 28.02
N LYS A 432 1.99 -31.26 28.52
CA LYS A 432 2.90 -30.46 27.67
C LYS A 432 3.78 -31.35 26.80
N ALA A 433 4.51 -32.28 27.41
CA ALA A 433 5.37 -33.20 26.68
C ALA A 433 4.59 -34.09 25.69
N SER A 434 3.29 -34.31 25.89
CA SER A 434 2.44 -35.00 24.92
C SER A 434 1.99 -34.12 23.76
N ILE A 435 1.72 -32.83 24.01
CA ILE A 435 1.49 -31.84 22.95
C ILE A 435 2.77 -31.70 22.11
N ASP A 436 3.93 -31.50 22.73
CA ASP A 436 5.23 -31.36 22.05
C ASP A 436 5.52 -32.56 21.12
N ARG A 437 5.25 -33.79 21.58
CA ARG A 437 5.37 -35.02 20.76
C ARG A 437 4.39 -35.06 19.59
N LEU A 438 3.14 -34.63 19.80
CA LEU A 438 2.12 -34.62 18.74
C LEU A 438 2.46 -33.58 17.66
N THR A 439 2.85 -32.36 18.07
CA THR A 439 3.32 -31.30 17.17
C THR A 439 4.53 -31.76 16.36
N GLN A 440 5.55 -32.33 17.00
CA GLN A 440 6.74 -32.83 16.30
C GLN A 440 6.43 -33.99 15.31
N MET A 441 5.43 -34.84 15.59
CA MET A 441 4.98 -35.85 14.63
C MET A 441 4.20 -35.24 13.46
N LEU A 442 3.40 -34.19 13.68
CA LEU A 442 2.69 -33.47 12.63
C LEU A 442 3.65 -32.71 11.70
N GLU A 443 4.65 -32.01 12.26
CA GLU A 443 5.73 -31.36 11.52
C GLU A 443 6.57 -32.38 10.71
N GLY A 444 6.93 -33.50 11.34
CA GLY A 444 7.72 -34.56 10.71
C GLY A 444 6.97 -35.36 9.63
N MET A 445 5.64 -35.36 9.65
CA MET A 445 4.75 -36.18 8.81
C MET A 445 5.02 -36.07 7.31
N TYR A 446 5.35 -34.86 6.84
CA TYR A 446 5.63 -34.57 5.43
C TYR A 446 7.13 -34.51 5.11
N SER A 447 8.01 -34.85 6.06
CA SER A 447 9.47 -34.91 5.86
C SER A 447 9.95 -36.27 5.32
N ASP A 448 9.02 -37.14 4.94
CA ASP A 448 9.29 -38.44 4.29
C ASP A 448 10.01 -38.22 2.95
N ASN A 449 11.12 -38.93 2.69
CA ASN A 449 11.90 -38.78 1.43
C ASN A 449 11.04 -38.95 0.15
N SER A 450 9.94 -39.71 0.21
CA SER A 450 8.99 -39.89 -0.88
C SER A 450 8.14 -38.66 -1.19
N LEU A 451 8.06 -37.67 -0.30
CA LEU A 451 7.31 -36.41 -0.47
C LEU A 451 8.23 -35.20 -0.68
N CYS A 452 9.49 -35.46 -1.09
CA CYS A 452 10.51 -34.45 -1.37
C CYS A 452 11.17 -34.67 -2.75
N GLN A 453 10.38 -35.03 -3.78
CA GLN A 453 10.83 -35.35 -5.14
C GLN A 453 10.49 -34.24 -6.17
N ALA A 454 9.74 -33.22 -5.77
CA ALA A 454 9.42 -32.02 -6.55
C ALA A 454 9.83 -30.72 -5.83
N PRO A 455 11.15 -30.49 -5.60
CA PRO A 455 11.66 -29.24 -5.04
C PRO A 455 11.48 -28.06 -6.01
N TYR A 456 10.83 -27.01 -5.51
CA TYR A 456 10.70 -25.71 -6.15
C TYR A 456 11.45 -24.67 -5.33
N ARG A 457 12.48 -24.04 -5.90
CA ARG A 457 13.31 -23.02 -5.25
C ARG A 457 12.72 -21.63 -5.45
N LEU A 458 12.62 -20.85 -4.38
CA LEU A 458 12.16 -19.47 -4.44
C LEU A 458 13.18 -18.61 -5.20
N HIS A 459 12.74 -17.96 -6.27
CA HIS A 459 13.60 -17.13 -7.12
C HIS A 459 13.32 -15.63 -6.95
N ALA A 460 12.06 -15.22 -6.79
CA ALA A 460 11.71 -13.83 -6.53
C ALA A 460 10.50 -13.68 -5.59
N VAL A 461 10.46 -12.55 -4.89
CA VAL A 461 9.38 -12.12 -4.00
C VAL A 461 9.06 -10.66 -4.31
N LEU A 462 7.83 -10.38 -4.72
CA LEU A 462 7.34 -9.03 -4.96
C LEU A 462 6.65 -8.54 -3.69
N VAL A 463 7.11 -7.41 -3.17
CA VAL A 463 6.69 -6.82 -1.90
C VAL A 463 5.94 -5.51 -2.16
N HIS A 464 4.86 -5.30 -1.42
CA HIS A 464 4.03 -4.11 -1.47
C HIS A 464 3.96 -3.45 -0.08
N GLU A 465 4.29 -2.16 0.00
CA GLU A 465 4.05 -1.29 1.15
C GLU A 465 3.04 -0.20 0.81
N GLY A 466 1.92 -0.12 1.54
CA GLY A 466 0.85 0.83 1.27
C GLY A 466 -0.55 0.22 1.34
N GLN A 467 -1.51 0.97 0.81
CA GLN A 467 -2.94 0.64 0.74
C GLN A 467 -3.29 0.06 -0.63
N ALA A 468 -4.45 -0.59 -0.78
CA ALA A 468 -4.90 -1.18 -2.05
C ALA A 468 -4.92 -0.18 -3.24
N SER A 469 -5.22 1.09 -2.96
CA SER A 469 -5.26 2.18 -3.93
C SER A 469 -3.89 2.80 -4.24
N ALA A 470 -2.96 2.79 -3.29
CA ALA A 470 -1.68 3.48 -3.42
C ALA A 470 -0.62 2.90 -2.47
N GLY A 471 0.52 2.54 -3.05
CA GLY A 471 1.68 2.05 -2.32
C GLY A 471 2.90 1.92 -3.22
N HIS A 472 4.00 1.52 -2.62
CA HIS A 472 5.29 1.31 -3.27
C HIS A 472 5.60 -0.18 -3.42
N TYR A 473 6.23 -0.53 -4.53
CA TYR A 473 6.50 -1.92 -4.92
C TYR A 473 7.99 -2.13 -5.21
N TRP A 474 8.54 -3.23 -4.71
CA TRP A 474 9.90 -3.68 -5.02
C TRP A 474 9.96 -5.19 -5.14
N ALA A 475 11.06 -5.71 -5.69
CA ALA A 475 11.31 -7.14 -5.78
C ALA A 475 12.58 -7.54 -5.04
N TYR A 476 12.51 -8.61 -4.25
CA TYR A 476 13.69 -9.41 -3.92
C TYR A 476 13.87 -10.48 -4.98
N ILE A 477 15.10 -10.67 -5.46
CA ILE A 477 15.43 -11.70 -6.46
C ILE A 477 16.72 -12.39 -6.03
N TYR A 478 16.74 -13.72 -6.13
CA TYR A 478 17.93 -14.52 -5.86
C TYR A 478 18.85 -14.53 -7.08
N ASP A 479 20.06 -14.00 -6.89
CA ASP A 479 21.16 -14.06 -7.86
C ASP A 479 21.81 -15.44 -7.77
N HIS A 480 21.37 -16.35 -8.63
CA HIS A 480 21.89 -17.72 -8.70
C HIS A 480 23.37 -17.79 -9.10
N ALA A 481 23.95 -16.76 -9.73
CA ALA A 481 25.36 -16.77 -10.12
C ALA A 481 26.27 -16.47 -8.92
N ASN A 482 25.88 -15.51 -8.08
CA ASN A 482 26.62 -15.14 -6.86
C ASN A 482 26.06 -15.76 -5.56
N GLN A 483 24.99 -16.55 -5.66
CA GLN A 483 24.31 -17.25 -4.55
C GLN A 483 23.81 -16.33 -3.42
N ARG A 484 23.33 -15.12 -3.76
CA ARG A 484 22.91 -14.08 -2.80
C ARG A 484 21.53 -13.50 -3.13
N TRP A 485 20.87 -12.89 -2.14
CA TRP A 485 19.66 -12.10 -2.35
C TRP A 485 20.00 -10.67 -2.78
N MET A 486 19.21 -10.13 -3.71
CA MET A 486 19.37 -8.78 -4.26
C MET A 486 18.01 -8.06 -4.21
N LYS A 487 18.01 -6.83 -3.70
CA LYS A 487 16.81 -5.99 -3.50
C LYS A 487 16.71 -4.95 -4.62
N TYR A 488 15.69 -5.06 -5.46
CA TYR A 488 15.46 -4.22 -6.65
C TYR A 488 14.38 -3.18 -6.36
N ASN A 489 14.81 -1.97 -6.00
CA ASN A 489 13.96 -0.84 -5.67
C ASN A 489 14.18 0.30 -6.68
N ASP A 490 13.45 0.25 -7.80
CA ASP A 490 13.60 1.15 -8.96
C ASP A 490 15.07 1.31 -9.43
N ILE A 491 15.68 2.48 -9.22
CA ILE A 491 17.06 2.81 -9.62
C ILE A 491 18.14 2.32 -8.63
N SER A 492 17.70 1.79 -7.49
CA SER A 492 18.55 1.32 -6.39
C SER A 492 18.45 -0.19 -6.30
N ILE A 493 19.51 -0.86 -6.73
CA ILE A 493 19.68 -2.29 -6.52
C ILE A 493 20.79 -2.47 -5.49
N THR A 494 20.47 -3.12 -4.37
CA THR A 494 21.40 -3.42 -3.29
C THR A 494 21.52 -4.93 -3.08
N GLU A 495 22.67 -5.37 -2.57
CA GLU A 495 22.76 -6.70 -1.96
C GLU A 495 21.88 -6.75 -0.70
N SER A 496 21.37 -7.93 -0.38
CA SER A 496 20.42 -8.14 0.72
C SER A 496 20.56 -9.56 1.29
N SER A 497 19.84 -9.81 2.38
CA SER A 497 19.90 -11.04 3.18
C SER A 497 18.53 -11.71 3.23
N TRP A 498 18.48 -12.99 3.60
CA TRP A 498 17.21 -13.69 3.78
C TRP A 498 16.42 -13.05 4.94
N GLU A 499 17.12 -12.65 6.00
CA GLU A 499 16.58 -12.04 7.21
C GLU A 499 15.96 -10.65 6.93
N GLU A 500 16.51 -9.87 5.99
CA GLU A 500 15.86 -8.66 5.48
C GLU A 500 14.62 -8.98 4.63
N LEU A 501 14.70 -10.01 3.77
CA LEU A 501 13.57 -10.45 2.96
C LEU A 501 12.40 -10.88 3.86
N GLU A 502 12.62 -11.75 4.85
CA GLU A 502 11.59 -12.22 5.79
C GLU A 502 10.88 -11.05 6.50
N ARG A 503 11.66 -10.12 7.07
CA ARG A 503 11.16 -8.94 7.80
C ARG A 503 10.23 -8.08 6.95
N ASP A 504 10.60 -7.81 5.70
CA ASP A 504 9.83 -6.97 4.77
C ASP A 504 8.68 -7.74 4.09
N SER A 505 8.73 -9.08 4.05
CA SER A 505 7.87 -9.91 3.19
C SER A 505 6.85 -10.76 3.93
N PHE A 506 7.14 -11.29 5.11
CA PHE A 506 6.18 -12.14 5.83
C PHE A 506 4.98 -11.32 6.36
N GLY A 507 5.17 -10.03 6.62
CA GLY A 507 4.17 -9.12 7.20
C GLY A 507 4.15 -9.14 8.73
N GLY A 508 3.52 -8.13 9.32
CA GLY A 508 3.31 -8.00 10.78
C GLY A 508 4.43 -7.27 11.54
N MET A 509 5.63 -7.16 10.96
CA MET A 509 6.70 -6.29 11.47
C MET A 509 6.70 -4.89 10.82
N THR A 510 6.16 -4.76 9.61
CA THR A 510 6.17 -3.54 8.81
C THR A 510 4.83 -3.34 8.08
N ASN A 511 4.64 -2.18 7.43
CA ASN A 511 3.52 -1.95 6.52
C ASN A 511 3.70 -2.69 5.17
N ALA A 512 4.92 -3.16 4.89
CA ALA A 512 5.26 -4.02 3.77
C ALA A 512 4.80 -5.48 3.96
N SER A 513 4.52 -6.16 2.85
CA SER A 513 4.24 -7.60 2.81
C SER A 513 4.44 -8.16 1.39
N ALA A 514 4.82 -9.42 1.27
CA ALA A 514 4.80 -10.15 -0.01
C ALA A 514 3.37 -10.20 -0.58
N TYR A 515 3.30 -9.92 -1.88
CA TYR A 515 2.10 -9.96 -2.70
C TYR A 515 2.18 -11.06 -3.76
N CYS A 516 3.36 -11.34 -4.31
CA CYS A 516 3.57 -12.46 -5.23
C CYS A 516 4.90 -13.18 -4.92
N LEU A 517 4.86 -14.51 -4.92
CA LEU A 517 6.02 -15.39 -4.80
C LEU A 517 6.27 -16.10 -6.12
N MET A 518 7.50 -16.10 -6.62
CA MET A 518 7.87 -16.79 -7.86
C MET A 518 8.94 -17.85 -7.58
N TYR A 519 8.54 -19.11 -7.68
CA TYR A 519 9.38 -20.29 -7.54
C TYR A 519 9.77 -20.86 -8.91
N ILE A 520 10.88 -21.60 -8.95
CA ILE A 520 11.36 -22.33 -10.14
C ILE A 520 11.62 -23.80 -9.79
N ASP A 521 11.36 -24.71 -10.73
CA ASP A 521 11.63 -26.15 -10.56
C ASP A 521 13.15 -26.41 -10.46
N ASP A 522 13.62 -26.82 -9.29
CA ASP A 522 15.06 -27.00 -9.02
C ASP A 522 15.66 -28.19 -9.78
N ARG A 523 14.80 -29.05 -10.36
CA ARG A 523 15.18 -30.18 -11.22
C ARG A 523 15.51 -29.77 -12.65
N LEU A 524 15.36 -28.49 -13.02
CA LEU A 524 15.55 -27.96 -14.38
C LEU A 524 16.68 -26.91 -14.45
N PRO A 525 17.97 -27.32 -14.53
CA PRO A 525 19.12 -26.40 -14.53
C PRO A 525 19.09 -25.29 -15.60
N GLN A 526 18.37 -25.52 -16.70
CA GLN A 526 18.14 -24.54 -17.76
C GLN A 526 17.39 -23.27 -17.31
N LEU A 527 16.61 -23.34 -16.23
CA LEU A 527 15.95 -22.21 -15.56
C LEU A 527 16.92 -21.34 -14.75
N ILE A 528 18.10 -21.87 -14.43
CA ILE A 528 19.09 -21.24 -13.53
C ILE A 528 20.32 -20.78 -14.34
N SER A 529 20.75 -21.56 -15.34
CA SER A 529 21.94 -21.28 -16.12
C SER A 529 21.67 -20.57 -17.46
N ALA A 530 22.65 -19.77 -17.90
CA ALA A 530 22.66 -19.06 -19.18
C ALA A 530 23.56 -19.74 -20.22
N THR A 531 23.49 -21.07 -20.31
CA THR A 531 24.14 -21.84 -21.37
C THR A 531 23.45 -21.62 -22.72
N ASP A 532 24.26 -21.50 -23.76
CA ASP A 532 23.82 -21.53 -25.15
C ASP A 532 23.52 -22.98 -25.62
N ASN A 533 22.47 -23.14 -26.42
CA ASN A 533 21.97 -24.44 -26.88
C ASN A 533 22.84 -25.05 -28.00
N GLU A 534 23.56 -24.25 -28.78
CA GLU A 534 24.39 -24.75 -29.89
C GLU A 534 25.84 -25.00 -29.48
N THR A 535 26.39 -24.20 -28.56
CA THR A 535 27.81 -24.29 -28.14
C THR A 535 28.04 -24.81 -26.73
N GLY A 536 27.02 -24.83 -25.86
CA GLY A 536 27.15 -25.20 -24.45
C GLY A 536 27.95 -24.20 -23.59
N GLN A 537 28.34 -23.03 -24.15
CA GLN A 537 29.09 -22.00 -23.44
C GLN A 537 28.14 -21.02 -22.74
N VAL A 538 28.61 -20.38 -21.67
CA VAL A 538 27.85 -19.34 -20.96
C VAL A 538 28.04 -18.01 -21.68
N LEU A 539 26.98 -17.50 -22.31
CA LEU A 539 27.02 -16.22 -23.03
C LEU A 539 26.78 -15.06 -22.06
N ASN A 540 27.84 -14.33 -21.71
CA ASN A 540 27.78 -13.20 -20.78
C ASN A 540 27.58 -11.86 -21.51
N GLY A 541 26.80 -10.96 -20.90
CA GLY A 541 26.66 -9.56 -21.31
C GLY A 541 26.28 -9.36 -22.78
N MET A 542 26.97 -8.43 -23.44
CA MET A 542 26.75 -8.04 -24.84
C MET A 542 26.77 -9.21 -25.83
N ASP A 543 27.52 -10.28 -25.57
CA ASP A 543 27.64 -11.39 -26.52
C ASP A 543 26.35 -12.22 -26.61
N SER A 544 25.52 -12.23 -25.56
CA SER A 544 24.19 -12.85 -25.58
C SER A 544 23.15 -12.12 -26.44
N LEU A 545 23.43 -10.90 -26.91
CA LEU A 545 22.47 -10.09 -27.66
C LEU A 545 22.52 -10.38 -29.17
N PRO A 546 21.36 -10.55 -29.84
CA PRO A 546 21.27 -10.49 -31.31
C PRO A 546 21.93 -9.23 -31.87
N SER A 547 22.59 -9.35 -33.02
CA SER A 547 23.44 -8.30 -33.62
C SER A 547 22.76 -6.93 -33.75
N ILE A 548 21.47 -6.91 -34.06
CA ILE A 548 20.65 -5.70 -34.18
C ILE A 548 20.46 -4.98 -32.83
N LEU A 549 20.23 -5.74 -31.75
CA LEU A 549 20.11 -5.22 -30.38
C LEU A 549 21.46 -4.81 -29.81
N ARG A 550 22.52 -5.61 -30.09
CA ARG A 550 23.89 -5.27 -29.70
C ARG A 550 24.32 -3.91 -30.25
N ARG A 551 23.98 -3.59 -31.51
CA ARG A 551 24.21 -2.26 -32.11
C ARG A 551 23.44 -1.15 -31.35
N TYR A 552 22.16 -1.35 -31.07
CA TYR A 552 21.33 -0.38 -30.35
C TYR A 552 21.90 -0.03 -28.97
N VAL A 553 22.37 -1.03 -28.21
CA VAL A 553 22.98 -0.81 -26.89
C VAL A 553 24.37 -0.16 -27.01
N HIS A 554 25.17 -0.48 -28.03
CA HIS A 554 26.39 0.26 -28.35
C HIS A 554 26.13 1.72 -28.78
N GLU A 555 24.93 2.04 -29.25
CA GLU A 555 24.52 3.41 -29.57
C GLU A 555 24.12 4.18 -28.30
N ASP A 556 23.29 3.63 -27.41
CA ASP A 556 23.00 4.24 -26.08
C ASP A 556 24.28 4.48 -25.25
N ASN A 557 25.17 3.48 -25.16
CA ASN A 557 26.41 3.61 -24.38
C ASN A 557 27.33 4.71 -24.93
N ARG A 558 27.38 4.91 -26.25
CA ARG A 558 28.14 6.03 -26.85
C ARG A 558 27.50 7.38 -26.56
N TRP A 559 26.16 7.47 -26.56
CA TRP A 559 25.46 8.69 -26.15
C TRP A 559 25.71 9.00 -24.66
N PHE A 560 25.78 8.00 -23.77
CA PHE A 560 26.14 8.21 -22.37
C PHE A 560 27.59 8.69 -22.19
N GLN A 561 28.53 8.14 -22.96
CA GLN A 561 29.93 8.61 -22.96
C GLN A 561 30.05 10.06 -23.45
N GLN A 562 29.24 10.48 -24.43
CA GLN A 562 29.15 11.89 -24.84
C GLN A 562 28.50 12.77 -23.75
N GLU A 563 27.45 12.28 -23.08
CA GLU A 563 26.77 12.99 -21.98
C GLU A 563 27.71 13.26 -20.79
N LEU A 564 28.55 12.28 -20.44
CA LEU A 564 29.64 12.43 -19.47
C LEU A 564 30.68 13.47 -19.95
N SER A 565 31.13 13.37 -21.20
CA SER A 565 32.14 14.28 -21.76
C SER A 565 31.65 15.74 -21.83
N GLU A 566 30.40 15.97 -22.25
CA GLU A 566 29.79 17.31 -22.26
C GLU A 566 29.65 17.90 -20.84
N TRP A 567 29.43 17.07 -19.82
CA TRP A 567 29.36 17.50 -18.42
C TRP A 567 30.74 17.84 -17.86
N GLU A 568 31.75 17.01 -18.10
CA GLU A 568 33.15 17.27 -17.71
C GLU A 568 33.67 18.57 -18.34
N GLU A 569 33.44 18.79 -19.65
CA GLU A 569 33.83 20.04 -20.31
C GLU A 569 33.15 21.27 -19.70
N GLN A 570 31.87 21.17 -19.30
CA GLN A 570 31.13 22.27 -18.67
C GLN A 570 31.63 22.55 -17.25
N PHE A 571 31.95 21.52 -16.47
CA PHE A 571 32.52 21.67 -15.13
C PHE A 571 33.94 22.24 -15.15
N CYS A 572 34.77 21.85 -16.13
CA CYS A 572 36.08 22.45 -16.33
C CYS A 572 36.02 23.94 -16.74
N GLN A 573 34.97 24.36 -17.45
CA GLN A 573 34.79 25.77 -17.86
C GLN A 573 34.34 26.68 -16.71
N THR A 574 33.56 26.18 -15.75
CA THR A 574 33.13 26.97 -14.58
C THR A 574 34.19 27.04 -13.47
N ALA A 575 35.15 26.11 -13.44
CA ALA A 575 36.23 26.07 -12.45
C ALA A 575 37.38 27.08 -12.67
N ALA A 576 37.37 27.86 -13.77
CA ALA A 576 38.43 28.81 -14.12
C ALA A 576 38.12 30.25 -13.65
N PRO A 577 38.86 30.83 -12.67
CA PRO A 577 38.65 32.21 -12.25
C PRO A 577 39.11 33.23 -13.30
N GLN A 578 38.48 34.40 -13.33
CA GLN A 578 38.95 35.51 -14.15
C GLN A 578 40.31 36.02 -13.65
N GLY A 579 41.30 36.09 -14.56
CA GLY A 579 42.65 36.60 -14.31
C GLY A 579 43.21 37.26 -15.57
N GLU A 580 43.91 38.38 -15.40
CA GLU A 580 44.30 39.26 -16.51
C GLU A 580 45.50 38.74 -17.33
N SER A 581 45.66 39.33 -18.52
CA SER A 581 46.66 38.90 -19.51
C SER A 581 48.11 39.23 -19.11
N THR A 582 49.02 38.28 -19.33
CA THR A 582 50.40 38.58 -19.79
C THR A 582 51.03 37.36 -20.48
N PRO A 583 51.83 37.53 -21.54
CA PRO A 583 52.49 36.41 -22.23
C PRO A 583 53.94 36.21 -21.77
N SER A 584 54.37 34.96 -21.53
CA SER A 584 55.54 34.35 -22.18
C SER A 584 56.06 33.05 -21.51
N ALA A 585 56.38 32.07 -22.37
CA ALA A 585 57.56 31.20 -22.36
C ALA A 585 57.91 30.24 -21.18
N GLN A 586 58.33 29.04 -21.60
CA GLN A 586 59.30 28.13 -20.97
C GLN A 586 58.89 27.26 -19.76
N SER A 587 58.44 26.04 -20.09
CA SER A 587 59.15 24.77 -19.82
C SER A 587 59.58 24.43 -18.39
N LEU A 588 59.10 23.28 -17.88
CA LEU A 588 59.98 22.11 -17.69
C LEU A 588 59.21 20.78 -17.64
N LEU A 589 59.96 19.67 -17.67
CA LEU A 589 59.57 18.32 -18.11
C LEU A 589 59.05 17.38 -16.99
N GLN A 590 58.22 16.42 -17.42
CA GLN A 590 58.16 15.01 -16.99
C GLN A 590 57.78 14.62 -15.54
N TRP A 591 56.76 13.77 -15.45
CA TRP A 591 56.55 12.77 -14.39
C TRP A 591 56.43 11.38 -15.01
N PRO A 592 57.05 10.35 -14.40
CA PRO A 592 56.53 8.98 -14.46
C PRO A 592 56.52 8.29 -13.08
N GLY A 593 55.57 7.39 -12.83
CA GLY A 593 55.79 6.26 -11.90
C GLY A 593 55.01 6.18 -10.58
N VAL A 594 53.70 5.88 -10.67
CA VAL A 594 53.07 4.70 -10.03
C VAL A 594 52.94 4.57 -8.49
N GLN A 595 51.81 3.98 -8.08
CA GLN A 595 51.45 3.33 -6.79
C GLN A 595 50.98 4.17 -5.60
N PHE A 596 49.79 3.81 -5.12
CA PHE A 596 49.25 4.06 -3.78
C PHE A 596 48.62 2.77 -3.23
N HIS A 597 48.80 2.52 -1.94
CA HIS A 597 47.98 1.62 -1.11
C HIS A 597 47.93 2.22 0.32
N PRO A 598 46.99 1.81 1.20
CA PRO A 598 46.36 2.73 2.13
C PRO A 598 46.93 2.65 3.55
N VAL A 599 46.64 3.69 4.34
CA VAL A 599 46.84 3.67 5.81
C VAL A 599 45.55 4.14 6.49
N VAL A 600 45.01 3.30 7.37
CA VAL A 600 43.96 3.63 8.34
C VAL A 600 44.63 4.02 9.65
N LEU A 601 44.13 5.06 10.34
CA LEU A 601 44.32 5.19 11.79
C LEU A 601 43.20 5.99 12.44
N CYS A 602 42.77 5.57 13.63
CA CYS A 602 41.81 6.27 14.49
C CYS A 602 42.49 6.76 15.78
N CYS A 603 41.92 7.76 16.46
CA CYS A 603 41.87 7.98 17.92
C CYS A 603 41.50 9.45 18.26
N ALA A 604 41.05 9.84 19.46
CA ALA A 604 40.12 9.24 20.44
C ALA A 604 39.94 10.21 21.65
N ALA A 605 38.70 10.32 22.18
CA ALA A 605 38.30 11.00 23.45
C ALA A 605 38.55 12.54 23.58
N GLY A 606 37.77 13.30 24.36
CA GLY A 606 36.47 13.01 24.99
C GLY A 606 36.24 13.67 26.36
N LEU A 607 35.10 14.34 26.57
CA LEU A 607 34.36 14.58 27.85
C LEU A 607 33.11 15.48 27.57
N GLY A 608 31.97 15.25 28.23
CA GLY A 608 30.69 15.99 28.08
C GLY A 608 30.27 16.71 29.39
N PRO A 609 28.96 16.78 29.78
CA PRO A 609 27.73 16.28 29.11
C PRO A 609 26.47 17.21 29.17
N GLN A 610 25.37 16.80 28.49
CA GLN A 610 23.91 17.10 28.64
C GLN A 610 23.26 17.20 27.23
N ALA A 611 22.00 16.81 26.96
CA ALA A 611 21.03 15.89 27.59
C ALA A 611 19.90 15.54 26.55
N GLU A 612 19.00 14.60 26.87
CA GLU A 612 17.75 14.24 26.12
C GLU A 612 17.94 13.57 24.71
N GLY A 613 17.09 12.64 24.24
CA GLY A 613 16.11 11.80 24.95
C GLY A 613 14.98 11.17 24.09
N GLU A 614 15.11 9.88 23.70
CA GLU A 614 14.03 8.90 23.33
C GLU A 614 13.00 9.35 22.22
N SER A 615 12.00 8.62 21.72
CA SER A 615 11.49 7.24 21.91
C SER A 615 10.98 6.65 20.56
N GLU A 616 10.95 5.33 20.54
CA GLU A 616 10.15 4.41 19.71
C GLU A 616 8.61 4.63 19.76
N ALA A 617 7.92 4.06 18.74
CA ALA A 617 6.72 3.18 18.82
C ALA A 617 5.37 3.72 19.36
N SER A 618 4.19 3.07 19.20
CA SER A 618 3.61 2.17 18.17
C SER A 618 2.16 1.79 18.57
N ARG A 619 1.25 1.46 17.62
CA ARG A 619 -0.05 0.76 17.86
C ARG A 619 -1.06 1.56 18.74
N GLU A 620 -2.33 1.16 18.99
CA GLU A 620 -3.17 0.03 18.54
C GLU A 620 -4.68 0.44 18.40
N ALA A 621 -5.63 -0.49 18.50
CA ALA A 621 -7.10 -0.36 18.31
C ALA A 621 -7.84 0.09 19.63
N PRO A 622 -9.18 -0.05 19.90
CA PRO A 622 -10.20 -0.93 19.29
C PRO A 622 -11.66 -0.38 19.08
N GLU A 623 -12.42 -1.18 18.31
CA GLU A 623 -13.83 -1.64 18.42
C GLU A 623 -14.87 -0.93 19.34
N HIS A 624 -16.10 -0.71 18.82
CA HIS A 624 -17.28 -1.53 19.22
C HIS A 624 -18.54 -1.32 18.34
N GLU A 625 -19.53 -2.21 18.52
CA GLU A 625 -20.74 -2.41 17.70
C GLU A 625 -21.98 -1.57 18.12
N ALA A 626 -22.94 -1.41 17.21
CA ALA A 626 -24.39 -1.55 17.51
C ALA A 626 -25.21 -1.78 16.23
N LYS A 627 -26.26 -2.64 16.30
CA LYS A 627 -27.23 -2.88 15.22
C LYS A 627 -28.51 -2.06 15.41
N LEU A 628 -29.26 -1.84 14.32
CA LEU A 628 -30.72 -1.81 14.32
C LEU A 628 -31.25 -2.24 12.93
N GLU A 629 -32.46 -2.77 12.88
CA GLU A 629 -33.03 -3.50 11.74
C GLU A 629 -34.30 -2.80 11.21
N ASP A 630 -34.58 -2.89 9.90
CA ASP A 630 -35.96 -3.10 9.42
C ASP A 630 -35.98 -3.70 7.98
N GLU A 631 -37.11 -4.27 7.57
CA GLU A 631 -37.26 -5.23 6.46
C GLU A 631 -37.77 -4.62 5.11
N PRO A 632 -37.68 -5.36 3.98
CA PRO A 632 -37.61 -4.77 2.63
C PRO A 632 -38.93 -4.70 1.85
N GLN A 633 -38.89 -4.05 0.69
CA GLN A 633 -39.84 -4.26 -0.40
C GLN A 633 -39.13 -4.69 -1.69
N GLN A 634 -39.63 -5.76 -2.29
CA GLN A 634 -39.07 -6.40 -3.49
C GLN A 634 -39.61 -5.74 -4.77
N GLN A 635 -38.78 -5.64 -5.81
CA GLN A 635 -39.27 -5.50 -7.19
C GLN A 635 -38.38 -6.28 -8.17
N GLU A 636 -39.00 -6.77 -9.24
CA GLU A 636 -38.49 -7.86 -10.09
C GLU A 636 -37.52 -7.39 -11.18
N VAL A 637 -36.57 -8.26 -11.57
CA VAL A 637 -35.60 -8.01 -12.64
C VAL A 637 -36.02 -8.73 -13.94
N PRO A 638 -36.29 -8.01 -15.05
CA PRO A 638 -36.37 -8.59 -16.39
C PRO A 638 -34.97 -8.68 -17.03
N ALA A 639 -34.69 -9.80 -17.72
CA ALA A 639 -33.38 -10.03 -18.34
C ALA A 639 -33.08 -9.11 -19.54
N ARG A 640 -31.87 -8.55 -19.59
CA ARG A 640 -31.44 -7.62 -20.65
C ARG A 640 -30.87 -8.36 -21.86
N GLN A 641 -31.55 -8.30 -23.00
CA GLN A 641 -31.03 -8.77 -24.29
C GLN A 641 -29.97 -7.79 -24.85
N ARG A 642 -29.04 -8.28 -25.68
CA ARG A 642 -28.01 -7.46 -26.33
C ARG A 642 -28.59 -6.72 -27.54
N HIS A 643 -28.44 -5.40 -27.57
CA HIS A 643 -28.55 -4.57 -28.79
C HIS A 643 -27.42 -3.53 -28.80
N THR A 644 -27.05 -3.05 -29.99
CA THR A 644 -25.94 -2.12 -30.22
C THR A 644 -26.38 -0.98 -31.14
N GLU A 645 -26.50 0.23 -30.60
CA GLU A 645 -26.61 1.50 -31.32
C GLU A 645 -26.25 2.63 -30.34
N ASN A 646 -25.64 3.72 -30.80
CA ASN A 646 -25.22 4.82 -29.91
C ASN A 646 -26.44 5.66 -29.47
N GLU A 647 -26.89 5.48 -28.23
CA GLU A 647 -27.83 6.42 -27.60
C GLU A 647 -27.15 7.75 -27.27
N VAL A 648 -27.91 8.85 -27.42
CA VAL A 648 -27.53 10.18 -26.96
C VAL A 648 -28.62 10.65 -26.00
N SER A 649 -28.28 10.78 -24.73
CA SER A 649 -29.20 11.14 -23.65
C SER A 649 -29.29 12.66 -23.49
N GLU A 650 -30.51 13.20 -23.40
CA GLU A 650 -30.72 14.54 -22.85
C GLU A 650 -30.59 14.48 -21.33
N VAL A 651 -29.69 15.28 -20.75
CA VAL A 651 -29.62 15.52 -19.30
C VAL A 651 -29.94 16.99 -19.02
N GLU A 652 -30.78 17.25 -18.03
CA GLU A 652 -31.20 18.59 -17.62
C GLU A 652 -30.39 19.05 -16.41
N ILE A 653 -29.40 19.91 -16.64
CA ILE A 653 -28.49 20.40 -15.59
C ILE A 653 -29.07 21.67 -14.96
N PRO A 654 -29.19 21.77 -13.62
CA PRO A 654 -29.65 22.97 -12.92
C PRO A 654 -28.89 24.23 -13.36
N ASN A 655 -29.62 25.35 -13.53
CA ASN A 655 -29.11 26.65 -13.97
C ASN A 655 -28.45 26.71 -15.38
N VAL A 656 -28.27 25.57 -16.06
CA VAL A 656 -27.62 25.47 -17.38
C VAL A 656 -28.61 25.01 -18.47
N GLY A 657 -29.56 24.14 -18.13
CA GLY A 657 -30.57 23.60 -19.03
C GLY A 657 -30.20 22.23 -19.61
N ARG A 658 -30.85 21.86 -20.73
CA ARG A 658 -30.70 20.55 -21.37
C ARG A 658 -29.43 20.47 -22.21
N ILE A 659 -28.66 19.41 -21.99
CA ILE A 659 -27.43 19.11 -22.72
C ILE A 659 -27.54 17.71 -23.33
N MET A 660 -27.10 17.59 -24.59
CA MET A 660 -26.93 16.29 -25.24
C MET A 660 -25.64 15.65 -24.73
N VAL A 661 -25.75 14.51 -24.06
CA VAL A 661 -24.61 13.70 -23.60
C VAL A 661 -24.54 12.44 -24.45
N ARG A 662 -23.35 12.09 -24.96
CA ARG A 662 -23.12 10.82 -25.67
C ARG A 662 -22.95 9.69 -24.66
N ALA A 663 -23.63 8.56 -24.85
CA ALA A 663 -23.54 7.42 -23.94
C ALA A 663 -22.14 6.77 -23.90
N ASP A 664 -21.31 7.03 -24.91
CA ASP A 664 -19.92 6.59 -25.06
C ASP A 664 -18.87 7.62 -24.56
N ALA A 665 -19.24 8.47 -23.60
CA ALA A 665 -18.34 9.45 -22.96
C ALA A 665 -17.74 8.93 -21.65
N ASP A 666 -16.58 8.26 -21.74
CA ASP A 666 -15.74 7.73 -20.63
C ASP A 666 -15.15 8.86 -19.74
N GLY A 667 -16.01 9.61 -19.08
CA GLY A 667 -15.64 10.74 -18.22
C GLY A 667 -16.82 11.57 -17.70
N TYR A 668 -18.07 11.20 -17.99
CA TYR A 668 -19.26 11.84 -17.43
C TYR A 668 -19.56 11.31 -16.02
N ASN A 669 -19.22 12.07 -14.98
CA ASN A 669 -19.71 11.83 -13.62
C ASN A 669 -20.88 12.79 -13.32
N GLU A 670 -22.07 12.24 -13.08
CA GLU A 670 -23.30 13.00 -12.84
C GLU A 670 -23.19 13.91 -11.60
N GLU A 671 -22.63 13.43 -10.49
CA GLU A 671 -22.41 14.24 -9.28
C GLU A 671 -21.45 15.41 -9.57
N MET A 672 -20.39 15.16 -10.35
CA MET A 672 -19.41 16.20 -10.69
C MET A 672 -19.95 17.24 -11.68
N MET A 673 -20.88 16.84 -12.54
CA MET A 673 -21.62 17.71 -13.47
C MET A 673 -22.70 18.56 -12.76
N LEU A 674 -23.17 18.13 -11.57
CA LEU A 674 -24.08 18.90 -10.72
C LEU A 674 -23.37 19.97 -9.84
N THR A 675 -22.05 20.11 -9.94
CA THR A 675 -21.29 21.02 -9.06
C THR A 675 -21.38 22.49 -9.49
N PRO A 676 -21.44 23.46 -8.54
CA PRO A 676 -21.42 24.90 -8.87
C PRO A 676 -20.17 25.39 -9.63
N ALA A 677 -19.08 24.62 -9.59
CA ALA A 677 -17.89 24.83 -10.40
C ALA A 677 -18.13 24.39 -11.86
N MET A 678 -18.47 23.12 -12.07
CA MET A 678 -18.66 22.54 -13.41
C MET A 678 -19.82 23.19 -14.16
N GLN A 679 -20.94 23.49 -13.48
CA GLN A 679 -22.07 24.23 -14.05
C GLN A 679 -21.66 25.61 -14.59
N GLY A 680 -20.77 26.31 -13.90
CA GLY A 680 -20.22 27.59 -14.36
C GLY A 680 -19.40 27.45 -15.63
N VAL A 681 -18.42 26.54 -15.62
CA VAL A 681 -17.55 26.24 -16.78
C VAL A 681 -18.38 25.83 -18.02
N ILE A 682 -19.39 24.98 -17.84
CA ILE A 682 -20.30 24.56 -18.91
C ILE A 682 -21.12 25.75 -19.43
N LEU A 683 -21.68 26.57 -18.55
CA LEU A 683 -22.44 27.77 -18.94
C LEU A 683 -21.54 28.78 -19.69
N ALA A 684 -20.28 28.92 -19.29
CA ALA A 684 -19.30 29.77 -19.96
C ALA A 684 -18.93 29.24 -21.36
N ILE A 685 -18.76 27.92 -21.52
CA ILE A 685 -18.59 27.26 -22.82
C ILE A 685 -19.83 27.47 -23.71
N ALA A 686 -21.04 27.35 -23.15
CA ALA A 686 -22.29 27.59 -23.88
C ALA A 686 -22.42 29.04 -24.36
N LYS A 687 -22.06 30.02 -23.53
CA LYS A 687 -21.98 31.45 -23.92
C LYS A 687 -20.92 31.71 -24.98
N ALA A 688 -19.78 31.03 -24.92
CA ALA A 688 -18.68 31.20 -25.88
C ALA A 688 -18.99 30.68 -27.30
N ARG A 689 -20.06 29.89 -27.45
CA ARG A 689 -20.51 29.27 -28.72
C ARG A 689 -20.41 30.19 -29.94
N GLN A 690 -20.94 31.41 -29.89
CA GLN A 690 -20.98 32.30 -31.07
C GLN A 690 -19.60 32.80 -31.54
N ILE A 691 -18.57 32.68 -30.70
CA ILE A 691 -17.18 33.03 -31.02
C ILE A 691 -16.42 31.77 -31.41
N PHE A 692 -16.60 30.65 -30.68
CA PHE A 692 -16.09 29.34 -31.09
C PHE A 692 -16.52 28.97 -32.53
N ASP A 693 -17.82 29.10 -32.83
CA ASP A 693 -18.42 28.73 -34.12
C ASP A 693 -17.97 29.68 -35.28
N LYS A 694 -17.19 30.75 -35.01
CA LYS A 694 -16.67 31.73 -36.00
C LYS A 694 -15.15 31.76 -36.10
N GLU A 695 -14.46 31.74 -34.97
CA GLU A 695 -13.03 32.05 -34.81
C GLU A 695 -12.23 30.83 -34.27
N GLY A 696 -12.92 29.72 -33.97
CA GLY A 696 -12.29 28.45 -33.60
C GLY A 696 -12.11 28.22 -32.09
N PRO A 697 -11.47 27.10 -31.71
CA PRO A 697 -11.40 26.65 -30.32
C PRO A 697 -10.62 27.59 -29.41
N GLU A 698 -9.60 28.27 -29.90
CA GLU A 698 -8.80 29.21 -29.11
C GLU A 698 -9.60 30.45 -28.71
N ALA A 699 -10.30 31.09 -29.67
CA ALA A 699 -11.19 32.21 -29.39
C ALA A 699 -12.38 31.79 -28.50
N GLY A 700 -12.88 30.57 -28.70
CA GLY A 700 -13.89 29.95 -27.83
C GLY A 700 -13.41 29.80 -26.37
N LEU A 701 -12.22 29.23 -26.16
CA LEU A 701 -11.60 29.11 -24.83
C LEU A 701 -11.39 30.50 -24.20
N ILE A 702 -10.80 31.44 -24.93
CA ILE A 702 -10.56 32.80 -24.42
C ILE A 702 -11.88 33.45 -23.98
N LYS A 703 -12.97 33.29 -24.76
CA LYS A 703 -14.28 33.83 -24.38
C LYS A 703 -14.87 33.12 -23.15
N ALA A 704 -14.81 31.79 -23.09
CA ALA A 704 -15.33 31.02 -21.96
C ALA A 704 -14.58 31.35 -20.65
N PHE A 705 -13.25 31.41 -20.71
CA PHE A 705 -12.40 31.79 -19.59
C PHE A 705 -12.78 33.17 -19.02
N HIS A 706 -13.00 34.18 -19.87
CA HIS A 706 -13.45 35.51 -19.42
C HIS A 706 -14.87 35.51 -18.84
N GLU A 707 -15.80 34.70 -19.36
CA GLU A 707 -17.17 34.60 -18.80
C GLU A 707 -17.17 33.95 -17.41
N GLU A 708 -16.37 32.89 -17.20
CA GLU A 708 -16.30 32.21 -15.90
C GLU A 708 -15.48 33.01 -14.88
N TYR A 709 -14.37 33.64 -15.30
CA TYR A 709 -13.65 34.60 -14.47
C TYR A 709 -14.59 35.71 -13.97
N ALA A 710 -15.39 36.29 -14.88
CA ALA A 710 -16.35 37.34 -14.51
C ALA A 710 -17.43 36.83 -13.56
N ARG A 711 -18.00 35.64 -13.81
CA ARG A 711 -19.01 35.03 -12.91
C ARG A 711 -18.47 34.86 -11.49
N LEU A 712 -17.28 34.26 -11.35
CA LEU A 712 -16.66 33.98 -10.07
C LEU A 712 -16.14 35.26 -9.37
N TYR A 713 -15.75 36.28 -10.15
CA TYR A 713 -15.36 37.57 -9.62
C TYR A 713 -16.56 38.37 -9.08
N GLU A 714 -17.71 38.38 -9.76
CA GLU A 714 -18.94 39.00 -9.21
C GLU A 714 -19.43 38.25 -7.97
N LEU A 715 -19.48 36.92 -7.99
CA LEU A 715 -19.79 36.07 -6.83
C LEU A 715 -18.86 36.35 -5.63
N SER A 716 -17.59 36.70 -5.89
CA SER A 716 -16.66 37.08 -4.81
C SER A 716 -16.95 38.41 -4.12
N LYS A 717 -17.88 39.22 -4.63
CA LYS A 717 -18.30 40.49 -4.02
C LYS A 717 -19.52 40.34 -3.11
N GLU A 718 -20.17 39.18 -3.09
CA GLU A 718 -21.31 38.91 -2.22
C GLU A 718 -20.87 38.97 -0.74
N GLU A 719 -21.71 39.58 0.10
CA GLU A 719 -21.43 39.73 1.53
C GLU A 719 -21.70 38.41 2.25
N THR A 720 -20.71 37.91 3.00
CA THR A 720 -20.83 36.68 3.80
C THR A 720 -21.85 36.88 4.92
N THR A 721 -22.89 36.05 4.95
CA THR A 721 -23.91 36.05 6.01
C THR A 721 -23.66 34.91 7.00
N PRO A 722 -24.32 34.87 8.17
CA PRO A 722 -24.24 33.71 9.06
C PRO A 722 -24.78 32.40 8.44
N GLN A 723 -25.63 32.48 7.42
CA GLN A 723 -26.27 31.34 6.76
C GLN A 723 -25.58 30.94 5.45
N GLU A 724 -24.86 31.86 4.79
CA GLU A 724 -24.33 31.69 3.43
C GLU A 724 -22.93 32.30 3.30
N ASP A 725 -21.97 31.50 2.85
CA ASP A 725 -20.60 31.93 2.56
C ASP A 725 -20.20 31.54 1.13
N ALA A 726 -20.12 32.53 0.23
CA ALA A 726 -19.77 32.34 -1.18
C ALA A 726 -18.40 31.64 -1.38
N ARG A 727 -17.48 31.72 -0.40
CA ARG A 727 -16.17 31.05 -0.46
C ARG A 727 -16.29 29.53 -0.44
N LEU A 728 -17.35 28.98 0.19
CA LEU A 728 -17.61 27.54 0.19
C LEU A 728 -18.03 27.00 -1.19
N GLN A 729 -18.66 27.85 -2.02
CA GLN A 729 -19.08 27.45 -3.36
C GLN A 729 -17.89 27.17 -4.29
N HIS A 730 -16.76 27.87 -4.11
CA HIS A 730 -15.67 27.83 -5.08
C HIS A 730 -14.29 28.32 -4.59
N ALA A 731 -13.22 27.59 -4.95
CA ALA A 731 -11.83 27.95 -4.61
C ALA A 731 -11.42 29.36 -5.09
N LEU A 732 -11.75 29.71 -6.34
CA LEU A 732 -11.43 31.04 -6.87
C LEU A 732 -12.15 32.18 -6.15
N VAL A 733 -13.33 31.93 -5.54
CA VAL A 733 -14.02 32.96 -4.73
C VAL A 733 -13.24 33.24 -3.45
N TYR A 734 -12.74 32.20 -2.79
CA TYR A 734 -11.80 32.32 -1.67
C TYR A 734 -10.52 33.05 -2.07
N PHE A 735 -9.95 32.76 -3.25
CA PHE A 735 -8.74 33.43 -3.78
C PHE A 735 -8.99 34.91 -4.10
N PHE A 736 -10.11 35.27 -4.74
CA PHE A 736 -10.47 36.66 -5.04
C PHE A 736 -10.66 37.48 -3.76
N GLN A 737 -11.42 36.99 -2.78
CA GLN A 737 -11.66 37.71 -1.53
C GLN A 737 -10.37 37.91 -0.69
N ASN A 738 -9.40 37.00 -0.82
CA ASN A 738 -8.10 37.08 -0.16
C ASN A 738 -6.98 37.69 -0.99
N LYS A 739 -7.27 38.17 -2.22
CA LYS A 739 -6.31 38.82 -3.13
C LYS A 739 -5.12 37.94 -3.51
N ALA A 740 -5.37 36.67 -3.86
CA ALA A 740 -4.33 35.79 -4.40
C ALA A 740 -3.71 36.37 -5.70
N PRO A 741 -2.45 36.04 -6.03
CA PRO A 741 -1.82 36.47 -7.27
C PRO A 741 -2.61 36.06 -8.51
N ASN A 742 -2.71 36.98 -9.48
CA ASN A 742 -3.43 36.73 -10.74
C ASN A 742 -2.97 35.44 -11.45
N ARG A 743 -1.67 35.10 -11.43
CA ARG A 743 -1.16 33.85 -12.04
C ARG A 743 -1.76 32.58 -11.42
N ILE A 744 -1.95 32.56 -10.10
CA ILE A 744 -2.54 31.42 -9.38
C ILE A 744 -4.04 31.32 -9.68
N ILE A 745 -4.73 32.46 -9.77
CA ILE A 745 -6.14 32.55 -10.19
C ILE A 745 -6.30 32.08 -11.65
N GLU A 746 -5.49 32.60 -12.57
CA GLU A 746 -5.52 32.29 -14.01
C GLU A 746 -5.23 30.80 -14.26
N ARG A 747 -4.21 30.25 -13.60
CA ARG A 747 -3.89 28.82 -13.68
C ARG A 747 -5.01 27.95 -13.11
N THR A 748 -5.49 28.26 -11.90
CA THR A 748 -6.55 27.47 -11.25
C THR A 748 -7.85 27.50 -12.05
N LEU A 749 -8.17 28.62 -12.72
CA LEU A 749 -9.29 28.68 -13.67
C LEU A 749 -9.02 27.86 -14.93
N LEU A 750 -7.81 27.93 -15.49
CA LEU A 750 -7.44 27.19 -16.70
C LEU A 750 -7.51 25.67 -16.49
N GLU A 751 -7.11 25.19 -15.32
CA GLU A 751 -7.16 23.78 -14.91
C GLU A 751 -8.60 23.22 -14.95
N GLN A 752 -9.61 24.03 -14.64
CA GLN A 752 -11.03 23.63 -14.75
C GLN A 752 -11.47 23.39 -16.19
N PHE A 753 -10.99 24.22 -17.12
CA PHE A 753 -11.20 23.97 -18.55
C PHE A 753 -10.43 22.74 -19.05
N THR A 754 -9.52 22.16 -18.27
CA THR A 754 -8.85 20.89 -18.61
C THR A 754 -9.56 19.63 -18.09
N ASP A 755 -10.65 19.75 -17.34
CA ASP A 755 -11.32 18.65 -16.65
C ASP A 755 -11.87 17.57 -17.61
N ARG A 756 -11.86 16.29 -17.21
CA ARG A 756 -12.34 15.16 -18.03
C ARG A 756 -13.86 15.23 -18.27
N ASN A 757 -14.63 15.75 -17.31
CA ASN A 757 -16.09 15.82 -17.38
C ASN A 757 -16.59 16.73 -18.50
N LEU A 758 -15.75 17.62 -19.04
CA LEU A 758 -16.05 18.42 -20.23
C LEU A 758 -16.09 17.61 -21.54
N SER A 759 -15.96 16.29 -21.50
CA SER A 759 -15.93 15.42 -22.69
C SER A 759 -17.31 15.07 -23.28
N PHE A 760 -18.38 15.79 -22.91
CA PHE A 760 -19.77 15.50 -23.35
C PHE A 760 -20.13 16.01 -24.77
N ASP A 761 -19.49 17.08 -25.27
CA ASP A 761 -19.74 17.69 -26.59
C ASP A 761 -18.43 18.06 -27.30
N GLU A 762 -18.41 18.03 -28.64
CA GLU A 762 -17.26 18.36 -29.48
C GLU A 762 -16.70 19.77 -29.20
N ARG A 763 -17.57 20.75 -28.86
CA ARG A 763 -17.12 22.10 -28.48
C ARG A 763 -16.36 22.08 -27.16
N ALA A 764 -16.89 21.39 -26.16
CA ALA A 764 -16.29 21.27 -24.84
C ALA A 764 -14.99 20.46 -24.91
N ILE A 765 -14.96 19.35 -25.65
CA ILE A 765 -13.74 18.58 -25.97
C ILE A 765 -12.68 19.46 -26.65
N SER A 766 -13.07 20.30 -27.61
CA SER A 766 -12.14 21.16 -28.35
C SER A 766 -11.57 22.30 -27.49
N ILE A 767 -12.40 22.93 -26.67
CA ILE A 767 -11.96 23.93 -25.67
C ILE A 767 -11.06 23.28 -24.62
N MET A 768 -11.37 22.06 -24.18
CA MET A 768 -10.57 21.29 -23.21
C MET A 768 -9.20 20.90 -23.76
N ARG A 769 -9.12 20.50 -25.03
CA ARG A 769 -7.83 20.25 -25.71
C ARG A 769 -6.98 21.52 -25.74
N GLU A 770 -7.59 22.66 -26.06
CA GLU A 770 -6.89 23.95 -26.11
C GLU A 770 -6.44 24.44 -24.72
N ALA A 771 -7.28 24.24 -23.69
CA ALA A 771 -6.91 24.54 -22.30
C ALA A 771 -5.72 23.69 -21.83
N ARG A 772 -5.71 22.39 -22.18
CA ARG A 772 -4.58 21.47 -21.92
C ARG A 772 -3.32 21.88 -22.68
N THR A 773 -3.44 22.43 -23.90
CA THR A 773 -2.30 23.02 -24.62
C THR A 773 -1.75 24.23 -23.87
N LYS A 774 -2.60 25.17 -23.45
CA LYS A 774 -2.15 26.40 -22.76
C LYS A 774 -1.59 26.13 -21.36
N LEU A 775 -2.15 25.19 -20.61
CA LEU A 775 -1.62 24.79 -19.30
C LEU A 775 -0.19 24.22 -19.41
N ARG A 776 0.12 23.49 -20.49
CA ARG A 776 1.47 22.95 -20.78
C ARG A 776 2.48 24.01 -21.22
N LEU A 777 2.06 25.24 -21.50
CA LEU A 777 2.95 26.35 -21.86
C LEU A 777 3.40 27.17 -20.65
N ILE A 778 2.79 26.97 -19.47
CA ILE A 778 3.23 27.57 -18.21
C ILE A 778 4.42 26.77 -17.70
N LYS A 779 5.62 27.37 -17.63
CA LYS A 779 6.80 26.72 -17.07
C LYS A 779 6.83 26.80 -15.54
N PRO A 780 7.62 25.95 -14.86
CA PRO A 780 8.02 26.19 -13.46
C PRO A 780 8.75 27.54 -13.26
N GLU A 781 9.46 28.03 -14.27
CA GLU A 781 10.09 29.36 -14.28
C GLU A 781 9.06 30.52 -14.19
N ASP A 782 7.82 30.29 -14.62
CA ASP A 782 6.78 31.32 -14.74
C ASP A 782 5.85 31.41 -13.52
N MET A 783 5.91 30.48 -12.57
CA MET A 783 5.03 30.46 -11.41
C MET A 783 5.66 29.73 -10.23
N ASP A 784 5.63 30.36 -9.06
CA ASP A 784 5.96 29.71 -7.79
C ASP A 784 4.95 28.58 -7.51
N MET A 785 5.44 27.34 -7.52
CA MET A 785 4.63 26.15 -7.29
C MET A 785 4.29 25.97 -5.81
N ASP A 786 5.16 26.42 -4.91
CA ASP A 786 4.97 26.28 -3.46
C ASP A 786 3.94 27.33 -2.98
N GLU A 787 3.98 28.56 -3.51
CA GLU A 787 2.91 29.53 -3.28
C GLU A 787 1.57 29.01 -3.82
N TYR A 788 1.54 28.46 -5.05
CA TYR A 788 0.32 27.87 -5.62
C TYR A 788 -0.25 26.75 -4.74
N LEU A 789 0.58 25.83 -4.25
CA LEU A 789 0.15 24.73 -3.39
C LEU A 789 -0.35 25.26 -2.04
N GLN A 790 0.34 26.22 -1.41
CA GLN A 790 -0.08 26.83 -0.15
C GLN A 790 -1.45 27.52 -0.26
N TRP A 791 -1.76 28.17 -1.39
CA TRP A 791 -3.10 28.75 -1.61
C TRP A 791 -4.20 27.70 -1.68
N HIS A 792 -3.96 26.55 -2.31
CA HIS A 792 -4.91 25.43 -2.33
C HIS A 792 -5.03 24.75 -0.97
N ASP A 793 -3.94 24.68 -0.20
CA ASP A 793 -3.96 24.12 1.16
C ASP A 793 -4.64 25.03 2.18
N ASP A 794 -4.46 26.36 2.10
CA ASP A 794 -5.26 27.32 2.88
C ASP A 794 -6.76 27.16 2.58
N TYR A 795 -7.15 26.93 1.31
CA TYR A 795 -8.54 26.68 0.94
C TYR A 795 -9.07 25.31 1.42
N ARG A 796 -8.24 24.26 1.34
CA ARG A 796 -8.53 22.93 1.90
C ARG A 796 -8.78 23.02 3.40
N LEU A 797 -7.93 23.73 4.12
CA LEU A 797 -8.03 23.97 5.56
C LEU A 797 -9.26 24.83 5.93
N PHE A 798 -9.57 25.85 5.13
CA PHE A 798 -10.80 26.65 5.27
C PHE A 798 -12.07 25.81 5.16
N ARG A 799 -12.13 24.86 4.21
CA ARG A 799 -13.24 23.90 4.13
C ARG A 799 -13.28 22.96 5.33
N THR A 800 -12.13 22.49 5.83
CA THR A 800 -12.04 21.67 7.04
C THR A 800 -12.57 22.38 8.29
N VAL A 801 -12.31 23.69 8.45
CA VAL A 801 -12.91 24.51 9.52
C VAL A 801 -14.44 24.47 9.49
N PHE A 802 -15.05 24.59 8.30
CA PHE A 802 -16.50 24.48 8.16
C PHE A 802 -17.02 23.05 8.39
N VAL A 803 -16.31 22.01 7.98
CA VAL A 803 -16.65 20.62 8.29
C VAL A 803 -16.71 20.41 9.81
N TYR A 804 -15.68 20.84 10.55
CA TYR A 804 -15.66 20.74 12.01
C TYR A 804 -16.71 21.63 12.69
N LEU A 805 -16.95 22.85 12.21
CA LEU A 805 -18.04 23.69 12.73
C LEU A 805 -19.39 22.98 12.57
N LEU A 806 -19.76 22.59 11.35
CA LEU A 806 -21.08 22.05 11.05
C LEU A 806 -21.33 20.74 11.80
N THR A 807 -20.36 19.82 11.79
CA THR A 807 -20.47 18.56 12.54
C THR A 807 -20.52 18.81 14.06
N GLY A 808 -19.77 19.77 14.60
CA GLY A 808 -19.89 20.17 16.02
C GLY A 808 -21.24 20.78 16.39
N LEU A 809 -21.82 21.61 15.51
CA LEU A 809 -23.16 22.20 15.67
C LEU A 809 -24.27 21.15 15.54
N GLU A 810 -24.14 20.20 14.62
CA GLU A 810 -25.04 19.05 14.47
C GLU A 810 -25.01 18.18 15.74
N HIS A 811 -23.83 17.87 16.29
CA HIS A 811 -23.73 17.17 17.59
C HIS A 811 -24.36 17.96 18.74
N TYR A 812 -24.16 19.29 18.79
CA TYR A 812 -24.79 20.16 19.79
C TYR A 812 -26.33 20.12 19.71
N GLN A 813 -26.91 20.13 18.51
CA GLN A 813 -28.36 19.99 18.30
C GLN A 813 -28.90 18.64 18.79
N HIS A 814 -28.13 17.57 18.65
CA HIS A 814 -28.47 16.23 19.15
C HIS A 814 -28.16 16.03 20.65
N GLY A 815 -27.75 17.08 21.38
CA GLY A 815 -27.41 17.02 22.80
C GLY A 815 -26.07 16.32 23.10
N LYS A 816 -25.29 15.96 22.08
CA LYS A 816 -24.01 15.24 22.17
C LYS A 816 -22.87 16.20 22.51
N MET A 817 -22.89 16.71 23.73
CA MET A 817 -22.02 17.81 24.16
C MET A 817 -20.52 17.44 24.18
N ARG A 818 -20.16 16.17 24.47
CA ARG A 818 -18.75 15.72 24.52
C ARG A 818 -18.14 15.76 23.12
N GLU A 819 -18.82 15.16 22.14
CA GLU A 819 -18.42 15.19 20.73
C GLU A 819 -18.46 16.62 20.15
N ALA A 820 -19.51 17.39 20.46
CA ALA A 820 -19.65 18.78 19.99
C ALA A 820 -18.50 19.67 20.45
N LEU A 821 -18.05 19.57 21.72
CA LEU A 821 -16.93 20.37 22.22
C LEU A 821 -15.63 20.04 21.47
N ILE A 822 -15.35 18.75 21.24
CA ILE A 822 -14.13 18.31 20.53
C ILE A 822 -14.10 18.89 19.12
N PHE A 823 -15.19 18.78 18.35
CA PHE A 823 -15.25 19.35 17.00
C PHE A 823 -15.14 20.89 16.99
N LEU A 824 -15.84 21.58 17.90
CA LEU A 824 -15.82 23.04 17.97
C LEU A 824 -14.48 23.61 18.46
N ALA A 825 -13.73 22.87 19.30
CA ALA A 825 -12.39 23.26 19.70
C ALA A 825 -11.38 23.13 18.54
N HIS A 826 -11.40 22.00 17.80
CA HIS A 826 -10.58 21.84 16.59
C HIS A 826 -10.93 22.84 15.49
N ALA A 827 -12.23 23.15 15.31
CA ALA A 827 -12.67 24.22 14.42
C ALA A 827 -12.07 25.58 14.81
N TYR A 828 -12.03 25.89 16.11
CA TYR A 828 -11.46 27.15 16.61
C TYR A 828 -9.96 27.25 16.36
N GLU A 829 -9.19 26.22 16.75
CA GLU A 829 -7.73 26.22 16.61
C GLU A 829 -7.29 26.23 15.14
N THR A 830 -7.94 25.42 14.30
CA THR A 830 -7.71 25.42 12.85
C THR A 830 -8.05 26.77 12.23
N ASN A 831 -9.13 27.43 12.67
CA ASN A 831 -9.49 28.76 12.17
C ASN A 831 -8.49 29.84 12.62
N LEU A 832 -7.89 29.72 13.82
CA LEU A 832 -6.83 30.63 14.27
C LEU A 832 -5.57 30.52 13.39
N THR A 833 -5.24 29.37 12.79
CA THR A 833 -4.07 29.30 11.88
C THR A 833 -4.32 30.09 10.60
N LEU A 834 -5.52 29.98 10.02
CA LEU A 834 -5.92 30.75 8.83
C LEU A 834 -5.98 32.25 9.11
N LEU A 835 -6.55 32.66 10.24
CA LEU A 835 -6.69 34.08 10.58
C LEU A 835 -5.35 34.80 10.78
N LYS A 836 -4.26 34.09 11.15
CA LYS A 836 -2.89 34.65 11.14
C LYS A 836 -2.44 35.11 9.75
N ASN A 837 -2.90 34.42 8.70
CA ASN A 837 -2.58 34.70 7.30
C ASN A 837 -3.57 35.72 6.65
N GLY A 838 -4.54 36.22 7.42
CA GLY A 838 -5.44 37.31 7.03
C GLY A 838 -6.88 37.13 7.53
N GLU A 839 -7.54 38.22 7.90
CA GLU A 839 -8.92 38.22 8.45
C GLU A 839 -9.95 37.51 7.55
N LYS A 840 -9.76 37.54 6.22
CA LYS A 840 -10.64 36.89 5.24
C LYS A 840 -10.22 35.46 4.86
N ARG A 841 -9.12 34.92 5.40
CA ARG A 841 -8.72 33.52 5.19
C ARG A 841 -9.48 32.54 6.08
N GLY A 842 -9.99 33.02 7.22
CA GLY A 842 -10.81 32.25 8.15
C GLY A 842 -12.29 32.63 8.13
N MET A 843 -13.03 32.00 9.03
CA MET A 843 -14.41 32.33 9.42
C MET A 843 -14.40 33.25 10.65
N ASP A 844 -15.48 33.97 10.95
CA ASP A 844 -15.58 34.72 12.20
C ASP A 844 -15.54 33.77 13.41
N LYS A 845 -14.52 33.94 14.25
CA LYS A 845 -14.31 33.11 15.45
C LYS A 845 -15.38 33.32 16.54
N SER A 846 -16.23 34.35 16.43
CA SER A 846 -17.32 34.61 17.38
C SER A 846 -18.32 33.45 17.47
N LEU A 847 -18.77 32.93 16.33
CA LEU A 847 -19.76 31.85 16.26
C LEU A 847 -19.23 30.57 16.90
N ILE A 848 -18.00 30.19 16.55
CA ILE A 848 -17.32 29.02 17.11
C ILE A 848 -17.15 29.17 18.63
N ALA A 849 -16.72 30.36 19.11
CA ALA A 849 -16.54 30.63 20.53
C ALA A 849 -17.84 30.44 21.32
N VAL A 850 -18.96 30.97 20.82
CA VAL A 850 -20.27 30.89 21.49
C VAL A 850 -20.69 29.43 21.69
N TYR A 851 -20.61 28.59 20.67
CA TYR A 851 -21.02 27.18 20.79
C TYR A 851 -20.00 26.33 21.55
N ARG A 852 -18.69 26.58 21.39
CA ARG A 852 -17.64 25.96 22.22
C ARG A 852 -17.89 26.22 23.71
N ARG A 853 -18.16 27.48 24.10
CA ARG A 853 -18.48 27.82 25.50
C ARG A 853 -19.74 27.12 26.00
N LYS A 854 -20.83 27.10 25.21
CA LYS A 854 -22.07 26.42 25.59
C LYS A 854 -21.82 24.93 25.89
N CYS A 855 -21.06 24.23 25.05
CA CYS A 855 -20.69 22.83 25.27
C CYS A 855 -19.81 22.68 26.52
N LEU A 856 -18.79 23.54 26.69
CA LEU A 856 -17.86 23.50 27.82
C LEU A 856 -18.57 23.69 29.17
N THR A 857 -19.44 24.70 29.29
CA THR A 857 -20.22 24.94 30.51
C THR A 857 -21.20 23.80 30.79
N ALA A 858 -21.92 23.31 29.77
CA ALA A 858 -22.87 22.20 29.94
C ALA A 858 -22.19 20.89 30.35
N LEU A 859 -21.01 20.58 29.80
CA LEU A 859 -20.20 19.43 30.23
C LEU A 859 -19.69 19.60 31.66
N ASN A 860 -19.20 20.78 32.02
CA ASN A 860 -18.75 21.07 33.39
C ASN A 860 -19.89 20.92 34.42
N GLU A 861 -21.08 21.42 34.11
CA GLU A 861 -22.28 21.23 34.93
C GLU A 861 -22.71 19.75 35.01
N SER A 862 -22.44 18.96 33.97
CA SER A 862 -22.71 17.51 33.97
C SER A 862 -21.68 16.75 34.82
N ALA A 863 -20.40 17.00 34.60
CA ALA A 863 -19.29 16.43 35.37
C ALA A 863 -19.44 16.72 36.87
N SER A 864 -19.76 17.97 37.24
CA SER A 864 -19.98 18.32 38.64
C SER A 864 -21.22 17.64 39.25
N ARG A 865 -22.34 17.53 38.52
CA ARG A 865 -23.52 16.79 39.03
C ARG A 865 -23.24 15.30 39.23
N LEU A 866 -22.45 14.70 38.33
CA LEU A 866 -22.04 13.30 38.43
C LEU A 866 -21.04 13.09 39.59
N PHE A 867 -20.03 13.95 39.72
CA PHE A 867 -19.06 13.92 40.81
C PHE A 867 -19.70 14.14 42.19
N CYS A 868 -20.61 15.11 42.32
CA CYS A 868 -21.34 15.39 43.56
C CYS A 868 -22.46 14.36 43.86
N SER A 869 -22.64 13.30 43.05
CA SER A 869 -23.65 12.27 43.32
C SER A 869 -23.19 11.19 44.32
N GLY A 870 -21.88 11.03 44.51
CA GLY A 870 -21.30 10.06 45.44
C GLY A 870 -21.31 8.60 44.98
N GLU A 871 -22.03 8.26 43.90
CA GLU A 871 -22.01 6.92 43.31
C GLU A 871 -20.71 6.72 42.51
N GLU A 872 -19.94 5.68 42.81
CA GLU A 872 -18.58 5.46 42.29
C GLU A 872 -18.49 5.52 40.75
N THR A 873 -19.44 4.88 40.05
CA THR A 873 -19.54 4.90 38.58
C THR A 873 -19.82 6.29 38.00
N ASN A 874 -20.61 7.11 38.70
CA ASN A 874 -20.91 8.47 38.27
C ASN A 874 -19.72 9.39 38.53
N VAL A 875 -19.03 9.21 39.65
CA VAL A 875 -17.81 9.94 39.98
C VAL A 875 -16.72 9.69 38.93
N GLU A 876 -16.59 8.44 38.46
CA GLU A 876 -15.64 8.07 37.42
C GLU A 876 -15.99 8.65 36.04
N GLU A 877 -17.25 8.57 35.60
CA GLU A 877 -17.70 9.25 34.36
C GLU A 877 -17.59 10.78 34.47
N GLY A 878 -17.82 11.36 35.66
CA GLY A 878 -17.61 12.78 35.93
C GLY A 878 -16.15 13.21 35.77
N ILE A 879 -15.21 12.40 36.27
CA ILE A 879 -13.77 12.63 36.08
C ILE A 879 -13.37 12.42 34.62
N ALA A 880 -13.91 11.41 33.94
CA ALA A 880 -13.65 11.18 32.51
C ALA A 880 -14.08 12.36 31.63
N ILE A 881 -15.22 13.02 31.93
CA ILE A 881 -15.63 14.25 31.25
C ILE A 881 -14.64 15.41 31.52
N MET A 882 -14.12 15.50 32.75
CA MET A 882 -13.12 16.52 33.09
C MET A 882 -11.80 16.31 32.33
N ASP A 883 -11.29 15.07 32.32
CA ASP A 883 -9.98 14.73 31.75
C ASP A 883 -10.00 14.65 30.21
N GLU A 884 -11.04 14.09 29.58
CA GLU A 884 -11.09 13.99 28.11
C GLU A 884 -11.48 15.30 27.40
N ALA A 885 -12.23 16.19 28.06
CA ALA A 885 -12.92 17.28 27.37
C ALA A 885 -12.79 18.67 28.04
N VAL A 886 -13.08 18.79 29.34
CA VAL A 886 -13.13 20.12 30.01
C VAL A 886 -11.71 20.68 30.22
N ILE A 887 -10.82 19.93 30.88
CA ILE A 887 -9.44 20.35 31.15
C ILE A 887 -8.67 20.63 29.84
N PRO A 888 -8.71 19.74 28.81
CA PRO A 888 -8.09 20.01 27.52
C PRO A 888 -8.56 21.33 26.87
N CYS A 889 -9.87 21.60 26.88
CA CYS A 889 -10.40 22.83 26.30
C CYS A 889 -9.98 24.08 27.11
N LEU A 890 -9.93 24.00 28.44
CA LEU A 890 -9.45 25.10 29.29
C LEU A 890 -7.97 25.43 29.02
N HIS A 891 -7.12 24.42 28.80
CA HIS A 891 -5.71 24.62 28.47
C HIS A 891 -5.53 25.25 27.09
N LEU A 892 -6.21 24.74 26.06
CA LEU A 892 -6.16 25.33 24.72
C LEU A 892 -6.69 26.77 24.68
N MET A 893 -7.79 27.06 25.40
CA MET A 893 -8.27 28.43 25.55
C MET A 893 -7.23 29.32 26.26
N SER A 894 -6.55 28.80 27.30
CA SER A 894 -5.49 29.54 28.01
C SER A 894 -4.27 29.89 27.13
N ARG A 895 -4.09 29.22 25.98
CA ARG A 895 -3.03 29.51 24.99
C ARG A 895 -3.43 30.64 24.00
N ASP A 896 -4.70 31.03 23.87
CA ASP A 896 -5.13 32.12 22.96
C ASP A 896 -4.98 33.51 23.61
N SER A 897 -3.96 34.26 23.17
CA SER A 897 -3.75 35.66 23.57
C SER A 897 -4.91 36.62 23.23
N ALA A 898 -5.84 36.19 22.38
CA ALA A 898 -6.97 36.97 21.87
C ALA A 898 -8.35 36.39 22.23
N LEU A 899 -8.47 35.66 23.35
CA LEU A 899 -9.76 35.24 23.92
C LEU A 899 -10.73 36.42 24.13
N SER A 900 -12.04 36.17 23.98
CA SER A 900 -13.06 37.17 24.35
C SER A 900 -13.14 37.35 25.88
N HIS A 901 -13.88 38.37 26.33
CA HIS A 901 -14.17 38.55 27.76
C HIS A 901 -15.01 37.37 28.28
N GLU A 902 -16.05 36.99 27.54
CA GLU A 902 -16.98 35.90 27.87
C GLU A 902 -16.31 34.52 27.90
N ASP A 903 -15.25 34.30 27.11
CA ASP A 903 -14.40 33.11 27.21
C ASP A 903 -13.68 33.06 28.56
N ARG A 904 -13.10 34.18 28.98
CA ARG A 904 -12.38 34.29 30.26
C ARG A 904 -13.33 34.18 31.46
N ASP A 905 -14.51 34.80 31.40
CA ASP A 905 -15.55 34.69 32.42
C ASP A 905 -16.02 33.23 32.60
N ALA A 906 -16.23 32.51 31.49
CA ALA A 906 -16.63 31.10 31.53
C ALA A 906 -15.53 30.20 32.13
N MET A 907 -14.27 30.38 31.73
CA MET A 907 -13.12 29.66 32.30
C MET A 907 -12.98 29.91 33.79
N GLU A 908 -13.08 31.16 34.24
CA GLU A 908 -12.91 31.52 35.64
C GLU A 908 -14.12 31.08 36.49
N SER A 909 -15.32 31.08 35.92
CA SER A 909 -16.50 30.47 36.57
C SER A 909 -16.32 28.97 36.79
N ILE A 910 -15.69 28.25 35.84
CA ILE A 910 -15.39 26.81 35.99
C ILE A 910 -14.33 26.59 37.08
N ARG A 911 -13.24 27.37 37.09
CA ARG A 911 -12.19 27.29 38.14
C ARG A 911 -12.75 27.59 39.53
N SER A 912 -13.51 28.67 39.65
CA SER A 912 -14.17 29.10 40.90
C SER A 912 -15.13 28.03 41.43
N HIS A 913 -15.89 27.37 40.54
CA HIS A 913 -16.80 26.29 40.90
C HIS A 913 -16.07 25.10 41.53
N TRP A 914 -15.03 24.56 40.89
CA TRP A 914 -14.28 23.42 41.44
C TRP A 914 -13.44 23.79 42.67
N CYS A 915 -12.95 25.04 42.78
CA CYS A 915 -12.40 25.57 44.03
C CYS A 915 -13.42 25.57 45.18
N CYS A 916 -14.69 25.89 44.90
CA CYS A 916 -15.75 25.87 45.92
C CYS A 916 -16.09 24.44 46.39
N CYS A 917 -15.84 23.39 45.59
CA CYS A 917 -16.03 22.00 46.02
C CYS A 917 -15.11 21.60 47.18
N LEU A 918 -13.91 22.19 47.31
CA LEU A 918 -13.02 21.98 48.47
C LEU A 918 -13.63 22.42 49.81
N GLY A 919 -14.68 23.25 49.78
CA GLY A 919 -15.36 23.79 50.97
C GLY A 919 -16.68 23.08 51.31
N GLN A 920 -16.99 21.95 50.67
CA GLN A 920 -18.22 21.17 50.91
C GLN A 920 -17.90 19.93 51.76
N ASP A 921 -18.86 19.49 52.59
CA ASP A 921 -18.79 18.18 53.26
C ASP A 921 -18.91 17.08 52.18
N MET A 922 -17.85 16.30 52.01
CA MET A 922 -17.74 15.20 51.04
C MET A 922 -16.91 14.06 51.64
N ASP A 923 -17.13 12.82 51.19
CA ASP A 923 -16.36 11.65 51.66
C ASP A 923 -14.87 11.75 51.34
N ASP A 924 -14.01 11.20 52.21
CA ASP A 924 -12.54 11.22 52.10
C ASP A 924 -12.05 10.77 50.70
N SER A 925 -12.70 9.77 50.09
CA SER A 925 -12.37 9.26 48.75
C SER A 925 -12.63 10.28 47.63
N LEU A 926 -13.70 11.08 47.76
CA LEU A 926 -14.03 12.15 46.81
C LEU A 926 -13.09 13.34 47.01
N GLN A 927 -12.70 13.65 48.25
CA GLN A 927 -11.73 14.70 48.54
C GLN A 927 -10.34 14.37 47.93
N VAL A 928 -9.92 13.10 47.97
CA VAL A 928 -8.70 12.64 47.26
C VAL A 928 -8.87 12.77 45.74
N LYS A 929 -9.92 12.20 45.14
CA LYS A 929 -10.16 12.27 43.69
C LYS A 929 -10.24 13.73 43.18
N LEU A 930 -10.83 14.66 43.94
CA LEU A 930 -10.84 16.10 43.63
C LEU A 930 -9.43 16.72 43.67
N GLY A 931 -8.61 16.35 44.66
CA GLY A 931 -7.23 16.83 44.81
C GLY A 931 -6.30 16.43 43.66
N GLU A 932 -6.60 15.34 42.94
CA GLU A 932 -5.79 14.83 41.83
C GLU A 932 -5.99 15.60 40.52
N PHE A 933 -7.20 16.06 40.20
CA PHE A 933 -7.48 16.81 38.96
C PHE A 933 -7.59 18.34 39.14
N LEU A 934 -7.93 18.84 40.34
CA LEU A 934 -8.07 20.28 40.57
C LEU A 934 -6.82 21.11 40.19
N PRO A 935 -5.56 20.67 40.45
CA PRO A 935 -4.38 21.39 39.99
C PRO A 935 -4.39 21.64 38.47
N ARG A 936 -4.82 20.65 37.68
CA ARG A 936 -4.90 20.70 36.21
C ARG A 936 -6.06 21.58 35.70
N VAL A 937 -7.08 21.85 36.52
CA VAL A 937 -8.14 22.84 36.22
C VAL A 937 -7.63 24.29 36.41
N LEU A 938 -6.73 24.49 37.38
CA LEU A 938 -6.24 25.81 37.78
C LEU A 938 -5.00 26.25 37.00
N ASP A 939 -4.03 25.35 36.80
CA ASP A 939 -2.80 25.59 36.05
C ASP A 939 -2.77 24.79 34.74
N GLY A 940 -2.60 25.50 33.62
CA GLY A 940 -2.46 24.94 32.27
C GLY A 940 -1.10 25.20 31.63
N SER A 941 -0.08 25.54 32.43
CA SER A 941 1.26 25.89 31.94
C SER A 941 2.23 24.70 31.81
N ALA A 942 1.91 23.56 32.45
CA ALA A 942 2.84 22.43 32.60
C ALA A 942 2.58 21.23 31.66
N GLU A 943 1.37 21.06 31.13
CA GLU A 943 0.98 19.87 30.36
C GLU A 943 0.85 20.13 28.86
N THR A 944 1.43 19.24 28.05
CA THR A 944 1.22 19.17 26.60
C THR A 944 -0.15 18.57 26.28
N VAL A 945 -1.22 19.30 26.64
CA VAL A 945 -2.58 18.95 26.22
C VAL A 945 -2.64 18.80 24.70
N VAL A 946 -3.10 17.60 24.31
CA VAL A 946 -3.56 17.20 22.98
C VAL A 946 -5.03 16.83 23.17
N LEU A 947 -5.93 17.43 22.39
CA LEU A 947 -7.32 16.95 22.33
C LEU A 947 -7.32 15.57 21.67
N LYS A 948 -8.23 14.70 22.11
CA LYS A 948 -8.55 13.46 21.40
C LYS A 948 -8.93 13.81 19.95
N ASP A 949 -8.24 13.22 18.98
CA ASP A 949 -8.43 13.50 17.55
C ASP A 949 -9.93 13.46 17.18
N PRO A 950 -10.43 14.42 16.38
CA PRO A 950 -11.82 14.41 15.98
C PRO A 950 -12.08 13.16 15.12
N PRO A 951 -13.15 12.39 15.37
CA PRO A 951 -13.50 11.23 14.54
C PRO A 951 -13.50 11.61 13.05
N LYS A 952 -12.92 10.75 12.21
CA LYS A 952 -12.70 11.03 10.79
C LYS A 952 -14.02 11.32 10.09
N VAL A 953 -14.33 12.61 9.91
CA VAL A 953 -15.56 13.04 9.23
C VAL A 953 -15.45 12.67 7.76
N HIS A 954 -16.25 11.69 7.36
CA HIS A 954 -16.38 11.27 5.98
C HIS A 954 -17.10 12.37 5.18
N VAL A 955 -16.33 13.31 4.62
CA VAL A 955 -16.81 14.33 3.68
C VAL A 955 -17.06 13.69 2.31
N ASN A 956 -17.96 12.71 2.26
CA ASN A 956 -18.26 11.93 1.06
C ASN A 956 -18.91 12.79 -0.05
N GLN A 957 -19.46 13.95 0.28
CA GLN A 957 -20.03 14.89 -0.69
C GLN A 957 -19.44 16.29 -0.49
N ALA A 958 -18.56 16.69 -1.40
CA ALA A 958 -17.85 17.97 -1.35
C ALA A 958 -18.76 19.20 -1.57
N HIS A 959 -20.01 18.99 -2.01
CA HIS A 959 -20.91 20.01 -2.55
C HIS A 959 -22.05 20.39 -1.60
N ASP A 960 -22.18 19.69 -0.47
CA ASP A 960 -23.26 19.86 0.50
C ASP A 960 -22.96 20.90 1.60
N LEU A 961 -21.73 21.44 1.68
CA LEU A 961 -21.32 22.35 2.75
C LEU A 961 -22.15 23.66 2.80
N CYS A 962 -22.59 24.18 1.66
CA CYS A 962 -23.46 25.37 1.62
C CYS A 962 -24.87 25.03 2.13
N SER A 963 -25.43 23.88 1.70
CA SER A 963 -26.75 23.40 2.10
C SER A 963 -26.81 23.09 3.61
N ARG A 964 -25.78 22.41 4.13
CA ARG A 964 -25.62 22.15 5.57
C ARG A 964 -25.45 23.44 6.37
N LEU A 965 -24.67 24.41 5.88
CA LEU A 965 -24.56 25.71 6.56
C LEU A 965 -25.92 26.40 6.68
N ALA A 966 -26.68 26.48 5.59
CA ALA A 966 -28.02 27.05 5.61
C ALA A 966 -28.96 26.30 6.57
N ALA A 967 -29.05 24.96 6.46
CA ALA A 967 -29.96 24.14 7.26
C ALA A 967 -29.62 24.11 8.76
N VAL A 968 -28.33 23.93 9.11
CA VAL A 968 -27.87 23.94 10.50
C VAL A 968 -28.10 25.32 11.12
N MET A 969 -27.82 26.41 10.39
CA MET A 969 -28.01 27.76 10.91
C MET A 969 -29.48 28.16 10.99
N GLU A 970 -30.35 27.76 10.05
CA GLU A 970 -31.80 27.94 10.18
C GLU A 970 -32.36 27.19 11.40
N SER A 971 -31.94 25.94 11.61
CA SER A 971 -32.33 25.14 12.78
C SER A 971 -31.86 25.76 14.11
N ILE A 972 -30.63 26.30 14.16
CA ILE A 972 -30.12 27.05 15.33
C ILE A 972 -30.89 28.35 15.59
N HIS A 973 -31.25 29.10 14.55
CA HIS A 973 -32.00 30.34 14.71
C HIS A 973 -33.47 30.08 15.08
N SER A 974 -34.10 29.04 14.52
CA SER A 974 -35.48 28.68 14.86
C SER A 974 -35.62 28.21 16.31
N THR A 975 -34.73 27.34 16.79
CA THR A 975 -34.67 26.95 18.21
C THR A 975 -34.41 28.13 19.16
N SER A 976 -33.71 29.17 18.69
CA SER A 976 -33.49 30.41 19.46
C SER A 976 -34.69 31.36 19.49
N ILE A 977 -35.72 31.15 18.66
CA ILE A 977 -36.90 32.03 18.53
C ILE A 977 -38.11 31.51 19.33
N VAL A 978 -38.07 30.29 19.87
CA VAL A 978 -39.17 29.70 20.69
C VAL A 978 -39.18 30.22 22.14
N SER A 979 -38.99 31.54 22.32
CA SER A 979 -39.38 32.24 23.55
C SER A 979 -40.86 32.62 23.46
N VAL A 980 -41.74 31.65 23.72
CA VAL A 980 -43.20 31.86 23.74
C VAL A 980 -43.59 32.83 24.87
N LYS A 981 -44.59 33.69 24.59
CA LYS A 981 -45.17 34.66 25.54
C LYS A 981 -46.18 34.06 26.49
#